data_AF-A0AAE0VFE7-F1
#
_entry.id   AF-A0AAE0VFE7-F1
#
_cell.length_a   1.000
_cell.length_b   1.000
_cell.length_c   1.000
_cell.angle_alpha   90.00
_cell.angle_beta   90.00
_cell.angle_gamma   90.00
#
_symmetry.space_group_name_H-M   'P 1'
#
loop_
_entity.id
_entity.type
_entity.pdbx_description
1 polymer ?
#
loop_
_entity_poly.entity_id
_entity_poly.type
_entity_poly.pdbx_seq_one_letter_code
_entity_poly.pdbx_strand_id
1 'polypeptide(L)'
;MRTQKNFASQKLGRRIFYLMRHISSWVIPIGSGRESVQLNSYVIPIESCPEFVPFPSCATPVLSKAESVQFPVLFHTRGNTAYILQRGVNDVYTYTEKDEHVFPYPSPKKNTFQVLLLVNEIDTYTIINYANWEIEIMQYFQAGFNGGNNRGWTPILPSTPSGSKVDLSQLPNNQASDVMGRYIFRISGDVIVRGGCFRYDWYGYKKYIFCTMNVICLFEGDHLEVYPSYGGMFGGEMIDVAGPCFDQAKLLCKFGDLRSGKTSTGVYVSKTKMRCPVPMLTERGRIQLSLSINGGATFQYFTNYTVVFPERLSDSLRIELPSVGNVTWYDQMADTLQINWNPGLLTNDSTAKVDITLYGFTEHNNESSYQKLKMLGSAPVYPGTYQFNTRDHICSGDACSQFEVGLVEVKLQSSFTPLSHNALYSDGIPLGWYVNTPMSQMYGGNWPAVMCDKWYDEDRKDMTWIEELPFCPCSLHQALADFGRWQSDVSCNLYSTSSSNCYYHKGAAHCVRAVQPSPQGSGNQCCYGPDGALRFAADTFQGSTPDRSHDWGAAPYVVPGRVPALSHWIKDVVTFYYCCLWVDYSKCDHYMDQRPTRDCSGYNPPRAAIVYGYGHVQTFSGTKKYRISTNGDLVLMKALNTVIQGRFEYNPFLRLDIRDNSSYILTSVSVRDYMISDTVEIRLLGPTANRYNRRLEVRVNGQFIPFDNSALQWQDFRGLAVVDTDTRNMNSNFTILMTNGVGLQVAESNNLLNLVVMVPDTFKDNLTGLLGDWWGNLHHSNSTFFTAQSGSTYDPHPVSLYNLQQEWLVKGNESLMYDYKMIFPNRYIPLTSTPNGQAFCLQSDACNYDFFVTGLHDIAAATLQLESDFQVRTRFLEPVRSCGLLDVPRSIKSNYNYTLGTVTTITGCRTGHLSSHTTYRCESTGNMTQQWMPGISATCERASSQEGSLKEGMRVTRWRTGSQQGQETNTQVYGYNVCTTAET
;
A
#
# COMPACT_ATOMS: atom_id res chain seq x y z
N MET A 1 -13.45 62.24 20.64
CA MET A 1 -12.85 63.60 20.68
C MET A 1 -11.98 63.72 19.44
N ARG A 2 -12.38 64.52 18.43
CA ARG A 2 -11.75 65.80 18.02
C ARG A 2 -10.21 65.67 17.94
N THR A 3 -9.51 65.82 16.81
CA THR A 3 -9.63 66.75 15.66
C THR A 3 -8.59 66.31 14.60
N GLN A 4 -8.96 66.10 13.33
CA GLN A 4 -8.85 67.00 12.16
C GLN A 4 -7.44 67.55 11.78
N LYS A 5 -7.05 67.21 10.53
CA LYS A 5 -6.43 68.05 9.45
C LYS A 5 -4.98 68.56 9.66
N ASN A 6 -4.05 68.48 8.70
CA ASN A 6 -4.12 68.78 7.25
C ASN A 6 -3.04 68.06 6.39
N PHE A 7 -3.35 67.98 5.09
CA PHE A 7 -2.57 67.53 3.93
C PHE A 7 -1.35 68.42 3.57
N ALA A 8 -0.28 67.83 3.00
CA ALA A 8 0.19 68.09 1.62
C ALA A 8 1.49 67.30 1.23
N SER A 9 1.38 66.60 0.08
CA SER A 9 2.36 66.02 -0.87
C SER A 9 3.89 66.08 -0.65
N GLN A 10 4.61 64.97 -0.89
CA GLN A 10 5.16 64.56 -2.20
C GLN A 10 5.93 63.20 -2.14
N LYS A 11 5.49 62.26 -3.01
CA LYS A 11 6.22 61.28 -3.85
C LYS A 11 7.28 60.27 -3.29
N LEU A 12 7.05 59.01 -3.75
CA LEU A 12 7.92 57.81 -3.88
C LEU A 12 8.30 57.05 -2.59
N GLY A 13 8.13 55.73 -2.44
CA GLY A 13 7.58 54.68 -3.30
C GLY A 13 7.77 53.25 -2.70
N ARG A 14 6.90 52.32 -3.13
CA ARG A 14 6.95 50.82 -3.08
C ARG A 14 6.58 50.04 -1.79
N ARG A 15 5.49 49.24 -1.93
CA ARG A 15 5.27 47.79 -1.60
C ARG A 15 5.38 47.38 -0.09
N ILE A 16 4.55 46.54 0.56
CA ILE A 16 3.57 45.48 0.20
C ILE A 16 2.89 44.96 1.53
N PHE A 17 1.62 44.47 1.48
CA PHE A 17 0.91 43.45 2.34
C PHE A 17 0.49 43.81 3.81
N TYR A 18 -0.62 43.37 4.47
CA TYR A 18 -1.88 42.62 4.17
C TYR A 18 -2.81 42.59 5.44
N LEU A 19 -4.05 42.03 5.32
CA LEU A 19 -4.94 41.37 6.35
C LEU A 19 -5.75 42.29 7.34
N MET A 20 -7.00 42.04 7.80
CA MET A 20 -7.93 40.88 7.83
C MET A 20 -9.35 41.26 8.38
N ARG A 21 -10.38 40.38 8.15
CA ARG A 21 -11.64 40.07 8.93
C ARG A 21 -12.84 41.06 8.89
N HIS A 22 -14.15 40.69 8.88
CA HIS A 22 -14.90 39.44 9.19
C HIS A 22 -16.41 39.50 8.75
N ILE A 23 -17.01 38.33 8.43
CA ILE A 23 -18.39 37.77 8.71
C ILE A 23 -19.68 38.39 8.10
N SER A 24 -20.46 37.63 7.28
CA SER A 24 -21.69 36.84 7.65
C SER A 24 -22.63 36.47 6.47
N SER A 25 -23.10 35.21 6.53
CA SER A 25 -24.42 34.62 6.13
C SER A 25 -24.96 34.80 4.70
N TRP A 26 -25.27 33.70 4.00
CA TRP A 26 -26.59 33.33 3.44
C TRP A 26 -26.60 31.82 3.12
N VAL A 27 -27.59 31.11 3.68
CA VAL A 27 -27.95 29.70 3.43
C VAL A 27 -29.29 29.71 2.69
N ILE A 28 -29.40 29.03 1.53
CA ILE A 28 -30.66 28.64 0.86
C ILE A 28 -30.42 27.27 0.14
N PRO A 29 -31.40 26.33 0.13
CA PRO A 29 -31.17 24.90 0.04
C PRO A 29 -31.18 24.34 -1.39
N ILE A 30 -30.47 23.22 -1.59
CA ILE A 30 -30.54 22.41 -2.81
C ILE A 30 -31.87 21.65 -2.80
N GLY A 31 -32.81 22.12 -3.63
CA GLY A 31 -34.04 21.40 -3.96
C GLY A 31 -33.76 20.29 -4.97
N SER A 32 -34.36 19.13 -4.70
CA SER A 32 -34.45 17.97 -5.58
C SER A 32 -35.07 18.32 -6.94
N GLY A 33 -34.39 17.98 -8.04
CA GLY A 33 -34.94 18.03 -9.39
C GLY A 33 -34.12 17.17 -10.34
N ARG A 34 -34.65 15.99 -10.69
CA ARG A 34 -34.19 15.18 -11.81
C ARG A 34 -34.49 15.95 -13.11
N GLU A 35 -33.46 16.35 -13.85
CA GLU A 35 -33.59 16.55 -15.30
C GLU A 35 -32.39 15.94 -16.03
N SER A 36 -32.71 15.04 -16.95
CA SER A 36 -31.83 14.35 -17.87
C SER A 36 -31.19 15.31 -18.86
N VAL A 37 -29.86 15.37 -18.90
CA VAL A 37 -29.14 16.05 -19.97
C VAL A 37 -29.08 15.11 -21.18
N GLN A 38 -29.89 15.41 -22.21
CA GLN A 38 -29.77 14.80 -23.54
C GLN A 38 -28.52 15.34 -24.24
N LEU A 39 -27.65 14.43 -24.69
CA LEU A 39 -26.57 14.71 -25.64
C LEU A 39 -27.17 14.97 -27.02
N ASN A 40 -27.30 16.24 -27.42
CA ASN A 40 -27.61 16.60 -28.81
C ASN A 40 -26.32 16.72 -29.62
N SER A 41 -26.14 15.81 -30.57
CA SER A 41 -25.14 15.91 -31.64
C SER A 41 -25.65 16.86 -32.72
N TYR A 42 -24.95 17.97 -32.97
CA TYR A 42 -25.19 18.82 -34.14
C TYR A 42 -24.18 18.50 -35.24
N VAL A 43 -24.69 18.23 -36.45
CA VAL A 43 -23.93 18.14 -37.71
C VAL A 43 -24.38 19.34 -38.57
N ILE A 44 -23.45 20.22 -38.96
CA ILE A 44 -23.74 21.34 -39.86
C ILE A 44 -23.16 21.03 -41.25
N PRO A 45 -23.93 21.10 -42.35
CA PRO A 45 -23.42 20.94 -43.71
C PRO A 45 -22.81 22.24 -44.26
N ILE A 46 -21.85 22.09 -45.17
CA ILE A 46 -21.10 23.18 -45.82
C ILE A 46 -21.89 23.68 -47.05
N GLU A 47 -22.39 24.92 -47.01
CA GLU A 47 -22.75 25.69 -48.22
C GLU A 47 -22.24 27.14 -48.11
N SER A 48 -22.16 27.79 -49.27
CA SER A 48 -21.20 28.80 -49.73
C SER A 48 -21.55 30.30 -49.54
N CYS A 49 -20.52 31.15 -49.73
CA CYS A 49 -20.52 32.60 -50.12
C CYS A 49 -20.37 33.69 -48.99
N PRO A 50 -20.16 35.00 -49.28
CA PRO A 50 -18.85 35.70 -49.39
C PRO A 50 -18.68 37.00 -48.52
N GLU A 51 -17.49 37.62 -48.60
CA GLU A 51 -17.01 39.02 -48.28
C GLU A 51 -17.70 40.01 -47.28
N PHE A 52 -16.87 40.51 -46.33
CA PHE A 52 -16.64 41.90 -45.80
C PHE A 52 -17.64 42.72 -44.89
N VAL A 53 -17.07 43.21 -43.76
CA VAL A 53 -17.30 44.42 -42.86
C VAL A 53 -18.45 44.51 -41.79
N PRO A 54 -18.36 45.36 -40.70
CA PRO A 54 -18.35 44.91 -39.27
C PRO A 54 -19.29 45.68 -38.27
N PHE A 55 -19.14 45.39 -36.95
CA PHE A 55 -19.67 46.03 -35.70
C PHE A 55 -20.97 45.42 -35.05
N PRO A 56 -21.27 45.65 -33.73
CA PRO A 56 -20.55 45.18 -32.53
C PRO A 56 -21.43 44.59 -31.39
N SER A 57 -20.75 43.94 -30.43
CA SER A 57 -21.08 43.77 -29.00
C SER A 57 -22.43 43.18 -28.56
N CYS A 58 -22.37 42.07 -27.83
CA CYS A 58 -23.13 41.87 -26.58
C CYS A 58 -22.35 40.94 -25.64
N ALA A 59 -22.36 41.30 -24.36
CA ALA A 59 -21.57 40.71 -23.27
C ALA A 59 -22.35 39.64 -22.50
N THR A 60 -21.65 38.61 -22.00
CA THR A 60 -22.11 37.68 -20.94
C THR A 60 -20.93 37.22 -20.06
N PRO A 61 -21.19 36.77 -18.83
CA PRO A 61 -20.45 37.16 -17.62
C PRO A 61 -19.23 36.28 -17.29
N VAL A 62 -18.33 36.89 -16.53
CA VAL A 62 -17.07 36.32 -16.01
C VAL A 62 -17.35 35.29 -14.92
N LEU A 63 -17.05 34.02 -15.20
CA LEU A 63 -16.83 32.97 -14.19
C LEU A 63 -15.32 32.77 -14.00
N SER A 64 -14.94 32.55 -12.74
CA SER A 64 -13.59 32.59 -12.17
C SER A 64 -12.58 31.64 -12.83
N LYS A 65 -11.35 32.16 -12.99
CA LYS A 65 -10.15 31.48 -13.50
C LYS A 65 -9.91 30.11 -12.85
N ALA A 66 -9.92 29.05 -13.67
CA ALA A 66 -9.13 27.85 -13.43
C ALA A 66 -7.78 28.02 -14.14
N GLU A 67 -6.67 27.74 -13.45
CA GLU A 67 -5.32 27.80 -14.00
C GLU A 67 -5.07 26.63 -14.96
N SER A 68 -4.45 26.96 -16.11
CA SER A 68 -4.18 26.07 -17.24
C SER A 68 -3.13 25.00 -16.93
N VAL A 69 -3.44 23.74 -17.21
CA VAL A 69 -2.42 22.69 -17.37
C VAL A 69 -1.92 22.74 -18.81
N GLN A 70 -0.67 23.17 -19.02
CA GLN A 70 -0.06 23.19 -20.35
C GLN A 70 0.43 21.80 -20.74
N PHE A 71 -0.23 21.17 -21.71
CA PHE A 71 0.31 20.01 -22.42
C PHE A 71 0.73 20.45 -23.84
N PRO A 72 2.01 20.76 -24.09
CA PRO A 72 2.46 21.08 -25.43
C PRO A 72 2.53 19.79 -26.25
N VAL A 73 1.71 19.69 -27.30
CA VAL A 73 2.02 18.79 -28.42
C VAL A 73 3.15 19.44 -29.20
N LEU A 74 4.37 18.91 -29.08
CA LEU A 74 5.55 19.44 -29.76
C LEU A 74 5.65 18.83 -31.16
N PHE A 75 5.44 19.65 -32.19
CA PHE A 75 5.88 19.37 -33.55
C PHE A 75 7.17 20.16 -33.79
N HIS A 76 8.32 19.50 -33.74
CA HIS A 76 9.60 20.16 -34.02
C HIS A 76 10.01 19.91 -35.47
N THR A 77 9.96 20.96 -36.29
CA THR A 77 10.72 21.04 -37.55
C THR A 77 11.86 22.04 -37.34
N ARG A 78 13.03 21.84 -37.95
CA ARG A 78 14.08 22.89 -37.95
C ARG A 78 13.55 24.06 -38.79
N GLY A 79 12.92 25.03 -38.13
CA GLY A 79 12.43 26.25 -38.76
C GLY A 79 11.31 26.94 -38.00
N ASN A 80 10.30 26.20 -37.52
CA ASN A 80 9.16 26.77 -36.81
C ASN A 80 8.67 25.82 -35.70
N THR A 81 8.42 26.36 -34.51
CA THR A 81 7.85 25.64 -33.36
C THR A 81 6.37 25.98 -33.29
N ALA A 82 5.48 25.03 -33.56
CA ALA A 82 4.05 25.21 -33.33
C ALA A 82 3.72 24.93 -31.86
N TYR A 83 3.14 25.92 -31.17
CA TYR A 83 2.63 25.76 -29.81
C TYR A 83 1.10 25.62 -29.87
N ILE A 84 0.55 24.54 -29.32
CA ILE A 84 -0.89 24.49 -29.01
C ILE A 84 -1.09 25.20 -27.67
N LEU A 85 -1.56 26.46 -27.72
CA LEU A 85 -1.88 27.25 -26.53
C LEU A 85 -3.35 27.07 -26.15
N GLN A 86 -3.60 26.61 -24.92
CA GLN A 86 -4.93 26.49 -24.33
C GLN A 86 -5.41 27.84 -23.79
N ARG A 87 -6.62 28.28 -24.17
CA ARG A 87 -7.39 29.30 -23.46
C ARG A 87 -8.88 29.01 -23.56
N GLY A 88 -9.52 28.77 -22.41
CA GLY A 88 -10.98 28.89 -22.23
C GLY A 88 -11.83 27.70 -22.69
N VAL A 89 -13.01 27.58 -22.07
CA VAL A 89 -13.94 26.45 -22.02
C VAL A 89 -14.96 26.49 -23.17
N ASN A 90 -15.40 25.30 -23.64
CA ASN A 90 -16.57 25.01 -24.49
C ASN A 90 -16.53 25.29 -26.00
N ASP A 91 -15.43 24.99 -26.70
CA ASP A 91 -15.43 25.01 -28.17
C ASP A 91 -14.70 23.81 -28.78
N VAL A 92 -15.30 23.23 -29.83
CA VAL A 92 -14.64 22.31 -30.76
C VAL A 92 -13.77 23.16 -31.69
N TYR A 93 -12.47 23.24 -31.44
CA TYR A 93 -11.55 23.95 -32.33
C TYR A 93 -11.04 23.02 -33.44
N THR A 94 -11.30 23.39 -34.70
CA THR A 94 -10.66 22.80 -35.88
C THR A 94 -9.60 23.77 -36.39
N TYR A 95 -8.31 23.42 -36.28
CA TYR A 95 -7.22 24.18 -36.89
C TYR A 95 -6.78 23.50 -38.19
N THR A 96 -6.82 24.25 -39.29
CA THR A 96 -6.25 23.86 -40.60
C THR A 96 -5.19 24.89 -40.95
N GLU A 97 -3.91 24.55 -40.82
CA GLU A 97 -2.80 25.42 -41.21
C GLU A 97 -2.46 25.15 -42.69
N LYS A 98 -2.61 26.17 -43.56
CA LYS A 98 -2.11 26.16 -44.94
C LYS A 98 -0.78 26.90 -44.95
N ASP A 99 0.34 26.16 -45.04
CA ASP A 99 1.64 26.75 -45.35
C ASP A 99 1.72 27.12 -46.84
N GLU A 100 1.83 28.41 -47.15
CA GLU A 100 2.21 28.93 -48.47
C GLU A 100 3.49 29.75 -48.37
N HIS A 101 4.63 29.17 -48.77
CA HIS A 101 5.81 29.93 -49.15
C HIS A 101 6.49 29.35 -50.40
N VAL A 102 6.83 30.26 -51.31
CA VAL A 102 7.38 30.06 -52.65
C VAL A 102 8.91 29.92 -52.58
N PHE A 103 9.42 28.71 -52.81
CA PHE A 103 10.76 28.42 -53.35
C PHE A 103 10.65 27.17 -54.24
N PRO A 104 11.47 27.01 -55.31
CA PRO A 104 11.32 25.94 -56.28
C PRO A 104 11.96 24.65 -55.74
N TYR A 105 11.26 23.98 -54.82
CA TYR A 105 11.43 22.58 -54.46
C TYR A 105 10.11 21.85 -54.73
N PRO A 106 10.10 20.51 -54.93
CA PRO A 106 8.88 19.76 -55.24
C PRO A 106 7.78 20.12 -54.23
N SER A 107 6.55 20.29 -54.73
CA SER A 107 5.36 20.74 -54.00
C SER A 107 5.39 20.34 -52.51
N PRO A 108 5.15 21.27 -51.56
CA PRO A 108 5.10 20.92 -50.14
C PRO A 108 4.01 19.86 -49.97
N LYS A 109 4.44 18.64 -49.63
CA LYS A 109 3.58 17.51 -49.32
C LYS A 109 2.66 17.92 -48.16
N LYS A 110 1.33 17.86 -48.33
CA LYS A 110 0.35 18.44 -47.40
C LYS A 110 -0.21 17.35 -46.49
N ASN A 111 -0.04 17.51 -45.19
CA ASN A 111 -0.71 16.66 -44.21
C ASN A 111 -1.98 17.32 -43.74
N THR A 112 -3.02 16.51 -43.54
CA THR A 112 -4.25 16.97 -42.91
C THR A 112 -4.45 16.19 -41.63
N PHE A 113 -4.49 16.90 -40.51
CA PHE A 113 -4.76 16.32 -39.21
C PHE A 113 -5.79 17.15 -38.44
N GLN A 114 -6.51 16.48 -37.56
CA GLN A 114 -7.45 17.07 -36.62
C GLN A 114 -7.14 16.51 -35.25
N VAL A 115 -7.02 17.36 -34.23
CA VAL A 115 -6.92 16.95 -32.83
C VAL A 115 -8.23 17.31 -32.13
N LEU A 116 -8.83 16.34 -31.47
CA LEU A 116 -10.02 16.50 -30.64
C LEU A 116 -9.64 16.20 -29.19
N LEU A 117 -9.92 17.14 -28.29
CA LEU A 117 -9.77 16.95 -26.85
C LEU A 117 -11.15 16.68 -26.27
N LEU A 118 -11.31 15.52 -25.63
CA LEU A 118 -12.51 15.15 -24.89
C LEU A 118 -12.19 15.24 -23.41
N VAL A 119 -12.94 16.03 -22.65
CA VAL A 119 -12.70 16.24 -21.23
C VAL A 119 -14.00 15.94 -20.47
N ASN A 120 -13.92 15.17 -19.40
CA ASN A 120 -14.95 15.10 -18.36
C ASN A 120 -14.35 15.53 -17.01
N GLU A 121 -15.09 15.37 -15.91
CA GLU A 121 -14.63 15.78 -14.57
C GLU A 121 -13.36 15.09 -14.09
N ILE A 122 -13.05 13.90 -14.62
CA ILE A 122 -11.99 13.00 -14.16
C ILE A 122 -10.93 12.78 -15.24
N ASP A 123 -11.35 12.71 -16.51
CA ASP A 123 -10.56 12.23 -17.62
C ASP A 123 -10.50 13.17 -18.81
N THR A 124 -9.33 13.19 -19.43
CA THR A 124 -9.03 13.92 -20.65
C THR A 124 -8.47 12.93 -21.65
N TYR A 125 -9.09 12.88 -22.83
CA TYR A 125 -8.66 12.09 -23.95
C TYR A 125 -8.28 13.00 -25.11
N THR A 126 -7.28 12.58 -25.86
CA THR A 126 -6.89 13.21 -27.12
C THR A 126 -7.14 12.22 -28.24
N ILE A 127 -7.95 12.61 -29.22
CA ILE A 127 -8.16 11.89 -30.47
C ILE A 127 -7.47 12.66 -31.58
N ILE A 128 -6.58 12.00 -32.32
CA ILE A 128 -5.87 12.60 -33.45
C ILE A 128 -6.31 11.87 -34.71
N ASN A 129 -6.98 12.56 -35.63
CA ASN A 129 -7.40 12.04 -36.93
C ASN A 129 -6.45 12.55 -38.01
N TYR A 130 -5.92 11.67 -38.85
CA TYR A 130 -5.17 12.02 -40.05
C TYR A 130 -5.97 11.62 -41.29
N ALA A 131 -6.23 12.56 -42.20
CA ALA A 131 -6.97 12.29 -43.44
C ALA A 131 -6.03 12.05 -44.63
N ASN A 132 -4.92 12.78 -44.72
CA ASN A 132 -3.85 12.53 -45.68
C ASN A 132 -2.49 12.71 -45.01
N TRP A 133 -1.57 11.78 -45.27
CA TRP A 133 -0.25 11.70 -44.66
C TRP A 133 0.83 11.57 -45.74
N GLU A 134 1.55 12.64 -45.99
CA GLU A 134 2.56 12.73 -47.04
C GLU A 134 3.97 13.05 -46.48
N ILE A 135 4.19 12.96 -45.16
CA ILE A 135 5.52 13.18 -44.55
C ILE A 135 6.48 12.05 -44.96
N GLU A 136 7.67 12.40 -45.49
CA GLU A 136 8.84 11.51 -45.43
C GLU A 136 9.56 11.74 -44.09
N ILE A 137 9.44 10.81 -43.16
CA ILE A 137 10.10 10.92 -41.84
C ILE A 137 11.60 10.66 -42.04
N MET A 138 12.36 11.75 -42.13
CA MET A 138 13.82 11.73 -41.98
C MET A 138 14.20 11.46 -40.51
N GLN A 139 15.48 11.14 -40.29
CA GLN A 139 16.11 10.70 -39.03
C GLN A 139 15.77 11.46 -37.72
N TYR A 140 15.10 12.62 -37.79
CA TYR A 140 14.97 13.58 -36.69
C TYR A 140 13.54 14.03 -36.36
N PHE A 141 12.49 13.43 -36.92
CA PHE A 141 11.11 13.80 -36.56
C PHE A 141 10.59 12.98 -35.38
N GLN A 142 9.97 13.66 -34.41
CA GLN A 142 9.29 13.05 -33.27
C GLN A 142 7.87 13.60 -33.18
N ALA A 143 6.89 12.73 -32.96
CA ALA A 143 5.50 13.10 -32.67
C ALA A 143 5.03 12.25 -31.48
N GLY A 144 4.47 12.88 -30.47
CA GLY A 144 4.14 12.24 -29.20
C GLY A 144 3.74 13.22 -28.12
N PHE A 145 3.48 12.66 -26.95
CA PHE A 145 3.15 13.37 -25.73
C PHE A 145 4.35 13.28 -24.78
N ASN A 146 4.78 14.44 -24.27
CA ASN A 146 5.68 14.48 -23.13
C ASN A 146 4.83 14.37 -21.86
N GLY A 147 5.09 13.36 -21.03
CA GLY A 147 4.37 13.19 -19.75
C GLY A 147 4.65 14.28 -18.73
N GLY A 148 5.61 15.19 -19.02
CA GLY A 148 6.08 16.23 -18.11
C GLY A 148 6.92 15.66 -16.98
N ASN A 149 7.63 16.52 -16.24
CA ASN A 149 8.32 16.14 -15.00
C ASN A 149 9.19 14.85 -15.09
N ASN A 150 9.90 14.63 -16.20
CA ASN A 150 10.70 13.43 -16.47
C ASN A 150 9.91 12.10 -16.45
N ARG A 151 8.59 12.13 -16.73
CA ARG A 151 7.72 10.93 -16.81
C ARG A 151 7.79 10.23 -18.16
N GLY A 152 8.75 10.61 -18.99
CA GLY A 152 9.01 10.00 -20.28
C GLY A 152 8.20 10.58 -21.43
N TRP A 153 8.34 9.92 -22.58
CA TRP A 153 7.75 10.30 -23.85
C TRP A 153 6.87 9.17 -24.37
N THR A 154 5.61 9.48 -24.67
CA THR A 154 4.68 8.55 -25.31
C THR A 154 4.54 8.93 -26.78
N PRO A 155 5.18 8.21 -27.71
CA PRO A 155 5.11 8.60 -29.11
C PRO A 155 3.69 8.40 -29.67
N ILE A 156 3.29 9.20 -30.65
CA ILE A 156 2.07 9.00 -31.44
C ILE A 156 2.36 8.07 -32.63
N LEU A 157 3.56 8.22 -33.20
CA LEU A 157 4.05 7.45 -34.34
C LEU A 157 5.10 6.42 -33.93
N PRO A 158 5.43 5.45 -34.80
CA PRO A 158 6.62 4.64 -34.63
C PRO A 158 7.88 5.49 -34.58
N SER A 159 8.45 5.70 -33.40
CA SER A 159 9.80 6.25 -33.26
C SER A 159 10.78 5.13 -32.99
N THR A 160 11.75 4.93 -33.88
CA THR A 160 12.96 4.14 -33.60
C THR A 160 13.96 5.04 -32.86
N PRO A 161 14.57 4.57 -31.77
CA PRO A 161 15.77 5.25 -31.29
C PRO A 161 16.93 5.04 -32.26
N SER A 162 17.74 6.07 -32.42
CA SER A 162 18.91 6.12 -33.31
C SER A 162 18.61 5.80 -34.77
N GLY A 163 18.03 6.76 -35.47
CA GLY A 163 18.58 7.04 -36.78
C GLY A 163 18.05 6.26 -37.99
N SER A 164 17.17 5.28 -37.80
CA SER A 164 16.67 4.44 -38.90
C SER A 164 15.45 5.08 -39.57
N LYS A 165 15.46 5.12 -40.91
CA LYS A 165 14.31 5.53 -41.74
C LYS A 165 13.12 4.61 -41.46
N VAL A 166 11.98 5.18 -41.08
CA VAL A 166 10.70 4.45 -41.03
C VAL A 166 10.04 4.57 -42.40
N ASP A 167 9.91 3.45 -43.13
CA ASP A 167 9.17 3.42 -44.39
C ASP A 167 7.67 3.39 -44.11
N LEU A 168 7.03 4.55 -44.23
CA LEU A 168 5.61 4.74 -43.96
C LEU A 168 4.70 4.04 -44.98
N SER A 169 5.21 3.69 -46.16
CA SER A 169 4.44 2.95 -47.18
C SER A 169 4.16 1.50 -46.78
N GLN A 170 4.85 1.04 -45.72
CA GLN A 170 4.69 -0.28 -45.14
C GLN A 170 3.93 -0.27 -43.80
N LEU A 171 3.43 0.89 -43.34
CA LEU A 171 2.38 0.93 -42.31
C LEU A 171 1.10 0.40 -42.94
N PRO A 172 0.64 -0.82 -42.61
CA PRO A 172 -0.51 -1.38 -43.30
C PRO A 172 -1.76 -0.63 -42.84
N ASN A 173 -2.39 0.12 -43.75
CA ASN A 173 -3.72 0.73 -43.60
C ASN A 173 -4.06 1.20 -42.17
N ASN A 174 -3.50 2.34 -41.73
CA ASN A 174 -3.66 3.12 -40.47
C ASN A 174 -4.85 2.83 -39.50
N GLN A 175 -5.21 1.58 -39.21
CA GLN A 175 -6.27 1.20 -38.28
C GLN A 175 -5.73 1.25 -36.85
N ALA A 176 -5.30 2.43 -36.42
CA ALA A 176 -4.96 2.67 -35.02
C ALA A 176 -6.22 2.63 -34.15
N SER A 177 -7.39 2.98 -34.70
CA SER A 177 -8.69 2.89 -34.03
C SER A 177 -9.76 2.29 -34.96
N ASP A 178 -11.02 2.37 -34.54
CA ASP A 178 -12.24 2.18 -35.34
C ASP A 178 -12.23 2.87 -36.72
N VAL A 179 -11.52 4.00 -36.85
CA VAL A 179 -11.36 4.75 -38.09
C VAL A 179 -9.89 4.81 -38.51
N MET A 180 -9.65 4.65 -39.82
CA MET A 180 -8.31 4.76 -40.38
C MET A 180 -7.73 6.17 -40.15
N GLY A 181 -6.50 6.25 -39.66
CA GLY A 181 -5.80 7.50 -39.33
C GLY A 181 -6.17 8.09 -37.97
N ARG A 182 -7.04 7.43 -37.18
CA ARG A 182 -7.44 7.89 -35.84
C ARG A 182 -6.61 7.25 -34.73
N TYR A 183 -6.02 8.06 -33.87
CA TYR A 183 -5.26 7.64 -32.68
C TYR A 183 -5.91 8.22 -31.43
N ILE A 184 -6.06 7.42 -30.38
CA ILE A 184 -6.73 7.81 -29.14
C ILE A 184 -5.78 7.65 -27.98
N PHE A 185 -5.70 8.66 -27.12
CA PHE A 185 -4.86 8.65 -25.92
C PHE A 185 -5.67 9.16 -24.74
N ARG A 186 -5.53 8.54 -23.57
CA ARG A 186 -5.91 9.16 -22.31
C ARG A 186 -4.71 9.93 -21.78
N ILE A 187 -4.88 11.23 -21.56
CA ILE A 187 -3.83 12.16 -21.15
C ILE A 187 -4.12 12.86 -19.80
N SER A 188 -5.26 12.56 -19.16
CA SER A 188 -5.60 13.07 -17.82
C SER A 188 -4.70 12.54 -16.70
N GLY A 189 -4.08 11.38 -16.91
CA GLY A 189 -3.23 10.74 -15.92
C GLY A 189 -1.76 11.15 -16.02
N ASP A 190 -1.01 10.94 -14.95
CA ASP A 190 0.45 11.10 -14.94
C ASP A 190 1.16 10.09 -15.84
N VAL A 191 0.45 9.02 -16.20
CA VAL A 191 0.82 8.05 -17.23
C VAL A 191 -0.14 8.21 -18.41
N ILE A 192 0.41 8.52 -19.58
CA ILE A 192 -0.36 8.60 -20.83
C ILE A 192 -0.66 7.18 -21.28
N VAL A 193 -1.95 6.83 -21.35
CA VAL A 193 -2.40 5.52 -21.81
C VAL A 193 -2.76 5.61 -23.28
N ARG A 194 -2.13 4.77 -24.10
CA ARG A 194 -2.46 4.69 -25.52
C ARG A 194 -3.68 3.79 -25.70
N GLY A 195 -4.65 4.24 -26.49
CA GLY A 195 -5.73 3.40 -27.01
C GLY A 195 -5.42 2.98 -28.45
N GLY A 196 -5.99 1.85 -28.88
CA GLY A 196 -5.89 1.43 -30.27
C GLY A 196 -5.09 0.15 -30.51
N CYS A 197 -4.84 -0.14 -31.79
CA CYS A 197 -3.99 -1.25 -32.21
C CYS A 197 -2.49 -0.88 -32.14
N PHE A 198 -1.69 -1.79 -31.59
CA PHE A 198 -0.22 -1.72 -31.59
C PHE A 198 0.36 -2.88 -32.41
N ARG A 199 1.19 -2.57 -33.41
CA ARG A 199 2.01 -3.53 -34.16
C ARG A 199 3.46 -3.34 -33.76
N TYR A 200 4.00 -4.19 -32.90
CA TYR A 200 5.38 -4.09 -32.42
C TYR A 200 6.38 -4.88 -33.31
N ASP A 201 5.89 -5.82 -34.13
CA ASP A 201 6.62 -6.53 -35.20
C ASP A 201 7.37 -5.59 -36.16
N TRP A 202 6.82 -4.39 -36.37
CA TRP A 202 7.34 -3.36 -37.27
C TRP A 202 8.65 -2.70 -36.80
N TYR A 203 8.92 -2.71 -35.50
CA TYR A 203 9.85 -1.74 -34.93
C TYR A 203 11.31 -2.20 -34.89
N GLY A 204 11.64 -3.48 -35.15
CA GLY A 204 13.00 -4.01 -34.88
C GLY A 204 13.48 -3.78 -33.42
N TYR A 205 12.59 -3.29 -32.56
CA TYR A 205 12.82 -2.83 -31.21
C TYR A 205 12.28 -3.88 -30.28
N LYS A 206 13.17 -4.75 -29.84
CA LYS A 206 13.06 -5.27 -28.50
C LYS A 206 13.19 -4.08 -27.55
N LYS A 207 12.09 -3.60 -26.96
CA LYS A 207 12.14 -2.54 -25.94
C LYS A 207 12.96 -3.08 -24.76
N TYR A 208 14.18 -2.57 -24.61
CA TYR A 208 15.03 -2.88 -23.47
C TYR A 208 14.40 -2.27 -22.22
N ILE A 209 13.77 -3.11 -21.40
CA ILE A 209 13.24 -2.68 -20.10
C ILE A 209 14.37 -2.67 -19.05
N PHE A 210 15.45 -3.42 -19.28
CA PHE A 210 16.60 -3.54 -18.38
C PHE A 210 17.91 -3.76 -19.14
N CYS A 211 18.89 -2.88 -18.92
CA CYS A 211 20.30 -3.11 -19.24
C CYS A 211 21.13 -2.73 -18.00
N THR A 212 21.65 -3.70 -17.27
CA THR A 212 22.80 -3.46 -16.39
C THR A 212 24.09 -3.70 -17.17
N MET A 213 25.15 -2.95 -16.86
CA MET A 213 26.42 -2.97 -17.61
C MET A 213 27.13 -4.33 -17.64
N ASN A 214 26.65 -5.36 -16.94
CA ASN A 214 27.03 -6.75 -17.13
C ASN A 214 25.84 -7.66 -16.75
N VAL A 215 25.54 -8.63 -17.63
CA VAL A 215 24.65 -9.81 -17.46
C VAL A 215 23.11 -9.58 -17.58
N ILE A 216 22.57 -10.17 -18.67
CA ILE A 216 21.15 -10.45 -19.04
C ILE A 216 20.25 -9.22 -19.34
N CYS A 217 19.92 -9.06 -20.63
CA CYS A 217 18.79 -8.26 -21.09
C CYS A 217 17.53 -9.16 -21.09
N LEU A 218 16.48 -8.79 -20.35
CA LEU A 218 15.17 -9.41 -20.54
C LEU A 218 14.57 -8.88 -21.84
N PHE A 219 14.36 -9.78 -22.79
CA PHE A 219 13.65 -9.52 -24.03
C PHE A 219 12.41 -10.42 -24.11
N GLU A 220 11.46 -9.96 -24.94
CA GLU A 220 10.40 -10.72 -25.63
C GLU A 220 9.02 -10.41 -25.10
N GLY A 221 8.26 -9.59 -25.85
CA GLY A 221 6.81 -9.47 -25.82
C GLY A 221 6.30 -8.08 -26.19
N ASP A 222 5.21 -8.05 -26.94
CA ASP A 222 4.53 -6.84 -27.38
C ASP A 222 3.69 -6.28 -26.21
N HIS A 223 3.93 -5.04 -25.79
CA HIS A 223 3.28 -4.49 -24.59
C HIS A 223 1.77 -4.29 -24.78
N LEU A 224 1.01 -4.70 -23.76
CA LEU A 224 -0.43 -4.42 -23.63
C LEU A 224 -0.69 -3.18 -22.77
N GLU A 225 -1.75 -2.46 -23.10
CA GLU A 225 -2.32 -1.40 -22.28
C GLU A 225 -3.59 -1.92 -21.61
N VAL A 226 -3.70 -1.77 -20.28
CA VAL A 226 -4.80 -2.36 -19.50
C VAL A 226 -5.38 -1.38 -18.50
N TYR A 227 -6.71 -1.44 -18.32
CA TYR A 227 -7.42 -0.61 -17.37
C TYR A 227 -8.64 -1.32 -16.75
N PRO A 228 -8.81 -1.30 -15.42
CA PRO A 228 -7.81 -0.90 -14.43
C PRO A 228 -6.57 -1.80 -14.51
N SER A 229 -5.42 -1.29 -14.06
CA SER A 229 -4.15 -2.04 -14.00
C SER A 229 -4.00 -2.87 -12.71
N TYR A 230 -5.09 -3.01 -11.94
CA TYR A 230 -5.13 -3.73 -10.68
C TYR A 230 -6.51 -4.37 -10.47
N GLY A 231 -6.60 -5.30 -9.52
CA GLY A 231 -7.84 -5.95 -9.06
C GLY A 231 -7.61 -6.84 -7.85
N GLY A 232 -8.67 -7.28 -7.19
CA GLY A 232 -8.60 -8.14 -6.02
C GLY A 232 -8.18 -9.56 -6.36
N MET A 233 -7.58 -10.26 -5.38
CA MET A 233 -7.16 -11.65 -5.55
C MET A 233 -8.31 -12.61 -5.91
N PHE A 234 -9.52 -12.36 -5.43
CA PHE A 234 -10.69 -13.20 -5.77
C PHE A 234 -11.24 -12.93 -7.18
N GLY A 235 -10.78 -11.87 -7.85
CA GLY A 235 -11.17 -11.54 -9.22
C GLY A 235 -12.58 -10.99 -9.34
N GLY A 236 -13.17 -11.16 -10.53
CA GLY A 236 -14.51 -10.66 -10.86
C GLY A 236 -14.51 -9.30 -11.55
N GLU A 237 -13.39 -8.58 -11.56
CA GLU A 237 -13.22 -7.34 -12.32
C GLU A 237 -13.26 -7.60 -13.83
N MET A 238 -13.84 -6.66 -14.57
CA MET A 238 -13.77 -6.61 -16.03
C MET A 238 -12.71 -5.61 -16.47
N ILE A 239 -11.53 -6.11 -16.86
CA ILE A 239 -10.45 -5.26 -17.35
C ILE A 239 -10.59 -5.01 -18.85
N ASP A 240 -10.38 -3.77 -19.26
CA ASP A 240 -10.25 -3.37 -20.65
C ASP A 240 -8.80 -3.59 -21.10
N VAL A 241 -8.63 -4.24 -22.25
CA VAL A 241 -7.32 -4.55 -22.83
C VAL A 241 -7.24 -3.95 -24.23
N ALA A 242 -6.20 -3.15 -24.45
CA ALA A 242 -5.75 -2.68 -25.76
C ALA A 242 -4.36 -3.25 -26.05
N GLY A 243 -4.07 -3.51 -27.32
CA GLY A 243 -2.91 -4.30 -27.70
C GLY A 243 -2.86 -4.52 -29.21
N PRO A 244 -2.65 -5.75 -29.71
CA PRO A 244 -2.75 -6.01 -31.14
C PRO A 244 -4.16 -5.68 -31.63
N CYS A 245 -4.32 -5.46 -32.95
CA CYS A 245 -5.66 -5.48 -33.50
C CYS A 245 -6.31 -6.84 -33.24
N PHE A 246 -7.47 -6.83 -32.61
CA PHE A 246 -8.23 -8.02 -32.29
C PHE A 246 -9.15 -8.40 -33.45
N ASP A 247 -9.21 -9.69 -33.75
CA ASP A 247 -10.29 -10.27 -34.55
C ASP A 247 -11.23 -11.06 -33.62
N GLN A 248 -12.43 -11.39 -34.07
CA GLN A 248 -13.49 -11.96 -33.22
C GLN A 248 -13.17 -13.34 -32.60
N ALA A 249 -12.08 -14.01 -33.01
CA ALA A 249 -11.87 -15.43 -32.68
C ALA A 249 -10.79 -15.67 -31.60
N LYS A 250 -11.18 -16.43 -30.57
CA LYS A 250 -10.30 -17.15 -29.62
C LYS A 250 -9.31 -16.28 -28.82
N LEU A 251 -9.82 -15.18 -28.24
CA LEU A 251 -9.08 -14.30 -27.32
C LEU A 251 -9.02 -14.91 -25.92
N LEU A 252 -7.81 -15.07 -25.36
CA LEU A 252 -7.60 -15.58 -24.00
C LEU A 252 -6.64 -14.67 -23.23
N CYS A 253 -7.05 -14.23 -22.03
CA CYS A 253 -6.15 -13.60 -21.08
C CYS A 253 -5.62 -14.64 -20.10
N LYS A 254 -4.33 -14.56 -19.79
CA LYS A 254 -3.65 -15.41 -18.80
C LYS A 254 -3.04 -14.52 -17.72
N PHE A 255 -3.41 -14.76 -16.48
CA PHE A 255 -2.96 -14.05 -15.29
C PHE A 255 -1.98 -14.93 -14.52
N GLY A 256 -0.76 -14.43 -14.30
CA GLY A 256 0.33 -15.15 -13.63
C GLY A 256 1.30 -15.80 -14.62
N ASP A 257 2.19 -16.65 -14.12
CA ASP A 257 3.22 -17.33 -14.93
C ASP A 257 2.61 -18.15 -16.08
N LEU A 258 3.33 -18.26 -17.21
CA LEU A 258 2.90 -19.01 -18.39
C LEU A 258 2.66 -20.51 -18.11
N ARG A 259 3.20 -21.07 -17.02
CA ARG A 259 2.98 -22.47 -16.64
C ARG A 259 1.80 -22.67 -15.69
N SER A 260 1.67 -21.84 -14.66
CA SER A 260 0.70 -22.02 -13.57
C SER A 260 -0.44 -20.98 -13.56
N GLY A 261 -0.35 -19.94 -14.38
CA GLY A 261 -1.31 -18.84 -14.42
C GLY A 261 -2.71 -19.26 -14.86
N LYS A 262 -3.71 -18.52 -14.40
CA LYS A 262 -5.13 -18.77 -14.68
C LYS A 262 -5.56 -18.09 -15.98
N THR A 263 -6.31 -18.81 -16.80
CA THR A 263 -6.77 -18.31 -18.10
C THR A 263 -8.26 -17.97 -18.05
N SER A 264 -8.62 -16.83 -18.62
CA SER A 264 -10.00 -16.38 -18.82
C SER A 264 -10.29 -16.12 -20.29
N THR A 265 -11.50 -16.43 -20.74
CA THR A 265 -11.94 -16.09 -22.11
C THR A 265 -12.20 -14.59 -22.23
N GLY A 266 -11.54 -13.94 -23.19
CA GLY A 266 -11.74 -12.54 -23.51
C GLY A 266 -13.03 -12.30 -24.29
N VAL A 267 -13.68 -11.18 -24.01
CA VAL A 267 -14.86 -10.68 -24.72
C VAL A 267 -14.42 -9.65 -25.74
N TYR A 268 -14.61 -9.96 -27.01
CA TYR A 268 -14.38 -9.02 -28.10
C TYR A 268 -15.34 -7.84 -28.00
N VAL A 269 -14.83 -6.60 -28.03
CA VAL A 269 -15.66 -5.38 -28.08
C VAL A 269 -15.52 -4.74 -29.45
N SER A 270 -14.28 -4.56 -29.90
CA SER A 270 -13.96 -3.99 -31.20
C SER A 270 -12.58 -4.47 -31.64
N LYS A 271 -12.15 -4.05 -32.83
CA LYS A 271 -10.80 -4.33 -33.34
C LYS A 271 -9.69 -3.78 -32.44
N THR A 272 -9.98 -2.79 -31.60
CA THR A 272 -8.98 -2.08 -30.79
C THR A 272 -9.13 -2.31 -29.30
N LYS A 273 -10.20 -2.99 -28.89
CA LYS A 273 -10.54 -3.21 -27.50
C LYS A 273 -11.15 -4.59 -27.31
N MET A 274 -10.68 -5.28 -26.30
CA MET A 274 -11.37 -6.44 -25.74
C MET A 274 -11.47 -6.27 -24.23
N ARG A 275 -12.28 -7.10 -23.57
CA ARG A 275 -12.39 -7.12 -22.12
C ARG A 275 -12.07 -8.51 -21.59
N CYS A 276 -11.39 -8.60 -20.47
CA CYS A 276 -11.12 -9.87 -19.81
C CYS A 276 -11.70 -9.87 -18.39
N PRO A 277 -12.49 -10.88 -18.03
CA PRO A 277 -12.84 -11.09 -16.63
C PRO A 277 -11.62 -11.62 -15.88
N VAL A 278 -11.28 -10.99 -14.76
CA VAL A 278 -10.22 -11.47 -13.87
C VAL A 278 -10.73 -12.73 -13.16
N PRO A 279 -10.05 -13.88 -13.30
CA PRO A 279 -10.45 -15.10 -12.60
C PRO A 279 -10.05 -15.03 -11.12
N MET A 280 -10.55 -15.95 -10.29
CA MET A 280 -10.00 -16.16 -8.95
C MET A 280 -8.52 -16.55 -9.04
N LEU A 281 -7.68 -15.81 -8.31
CA LEU A 281 -6.24 -16.01 -8.20
C LEU A 281 -5.87 -16.55 -6.82
N THR A 282 -4.62 -16.99 -6.68
CA THR A 282 -4.05 -17.50 -5.42
C THR A 282 -2.74 -16.79 -5.08
N GLU A 283 -2.51 -15.62 -5.65
CA GLU A 283 -1.29 -14.82 -5.49
C GLU A 283 -1.63 -13.34 -5.38
N ARG A 284 -0.76 -12.55 -4.73
CA ARG A 284 -0.87 -11.10 -4.62
C ARG A 284 0.38 -10.41 -5.18
N GLY A 285 0.31 -9.10 -5.36
CA GLY A 285 1.40 -8.28 -5.86
C GLY A 285 1.41 -8.23 -7.40
N ARG A 286 2.55 -7.87 -7.98
CA ARG A 286 2.69 -7.74 -9.44
C ARG A 286 2.81 -9.09 -10.12
N ILE A 287 1.86 -9.38 -11.01
CA ILE A 287 1.85 -10.57 -11.86
C ILE A 287 1.96 -10.17 -13.34
N GLN A 288 2.37 -11.12 -14.18
CA GLN A 288 2.31 -10.95 -15.62
C GLN A 288 0.88 -11.22 -16.12
N LEU A 289 0.34 -10.31 -16.92
CA LEU A 289 -0.89 -10.51 -17.70
C LEU A 289 -0.50 -10.70 -19.15
N SER A 290 -0.76 -11.89 -19.68
CA SER A 290 -0.42 -12.29 -21.04
C SER A 290 -1.67 -12.52 -21.89
N LEU A 291 -1.62 -12.20 -23.18
CA LEU A 291 -2.73 -12.34 -24.11
C LEU A 291 -2.39 -13.32 -25.23
N SER A 292 -3.36 -14.19 -25.53
CA SER A 292 -3.39 -15.03 -26.73
C SER A 292 -4.53 -14.61 -27.66
N ILE A 293 -4.20 -14.44 -28.95
CA ILE A 293 -5.15 -14.14 -30.02
C ILE A 293 -5.40 -15.34 -30.96
N ASN A 294 -4.83 -16.50 -30.63
CA ASN A 294 -4.87 -17.72 -31.45
C ASN A 294 -5.38 -18.93 -30.67
N GLY A 295 -6.19 -18.71 -29.63
CA GLY A 295 -6.80 -19.76 -28.83
C GLY A 295 -5.82 -20.53 -27.94
N GLY A 296 -4.78 -19.85 -27.45
CA GLY A 296 -3.84 -20.39 -26.48
C GLY A 296 -2.59 -21.02 -27.08
N ALA A 297 -2.40 -20.98 -28.41
CA ALA A 297 -1.20 -21.52 -29.04
C ALA A 297 0.05 -20.69 -28.69
N THR A 298 -0.08 -19.36 -28.60
CA THR A 298 0.98 -18.47 -28.11
C THR A 298 0.43 -17.35 -27.21
N PHE A 299 1.26 -16.88 -26.28
CA PHE A 299 1.00 -15.75 -25.38
C PHE A 299 2.11 -14.69 -25.55
N GLN A 300 2.13 -14.06 -26.71
CA GLN A 300 3.24 -13.18 -27.14
C GLN A 300 3.09 -11.72 -26.69
N TYR A 301 1.90 -11.33 -26.22
CA TYR A 301 1.62 -9.99 -25.73
C TYR A 301 1.49 -10.01 -24.22
N PHE A 302 2.08 -9.06 -23.50
CA PHE A 302 1.88 -8.98 -22.04
C PHE A 302 2.11 -7.59 -21.44
N THR A 303 1.69 -7.46 -20.19
CA THR A 303 1.96 -6.32 -19.32
C THR A 303 1.97 -6.76 -17.85
N ASN A 304 2.21 -5.83 -16.93
CA ASN A 304 2.10 -6.09 -15.50
C ASN A 304 0.68 -5.76 -15.02
N TYR A 305 0.17 -6.59 -14.12
CA TYR A 305 -1.11 -6.40 -13.44
C TYR A 305 -0.90 -6.54 -11.93
N THR A 306 -1.46 -5.64 -11.13
CA THR A 306 -1.30 -5.68 -9.66
C THR A 306 -2.50 -6.38 -9.01
N VAL A 307 -2.24 -7.49 -8.33
CA VAL A 307 -3.25 -8.20 -7.54
C VAL A 307 -3.22 -7.69 -6.10
N VAL A 308 -4.34 -7.15 -5.65
CA VAL A 308 -4.50 -6.52 -4.34
C VAL A 308 -4.87 -7.58 -3.31
N PHE A 309 -4.23 -7.53 -2.14
CA PHE A 309 -4.55 -8.38 -1.00
C PHE A 309 -6.04 -8.20 -0.60
N PRO A 310 -6.80 -9.29 -0.38
CA PRO A 310 -8.25 -9.22 -0.13
C PRO A 310 -8.65 -8.13 0.87
N GLU A 311 -8.07 -8.12 2.07
CA GLU A 311 -8.47 -7.20 3.15
C GLU A 311 -8.11 -5.72 2.88
N ARG A 312 -7.31 -5.42 1.85
CA ARG A 312 -6.95 -4.04 1.45
C ARG A 312 -7.85 -3.49 0.34
N LEU A 313 -8.69 -4.33 -0.28
CA LEU A 313 -9.66 -3.86 -1.27
C LEU A 313 -10.74 -3.01 -0.58
N SER A 314 -11.33 -2.01 -1.23
CA SER A 314 -12.44 -1.25 -0.60
C SER A 314 -13.64 -2.16 -0.29
N ASP A 315 -14.24 -2.02 0.89
CA ASP A 315 -15.46 -2.76 1.28
C ASP A 315 -16.61 -2.53 0.28
N SER A 316 -16.66 -1.34 -0.34
CA SER A 316 -17.64 -1.00 -1.38
C SER A 316 -17.54 -1.86 -2.64
N LEU A 317 -16.44 -2.60 -2.82
CA LEU A 317 -16.20 -3.51 -3.95
C LEU A 317 -16.47 -4.98 -3.59
N ARG A 318 -16.81 -5.28 -2.33
CA ARG A 318 -17.05 -6.65 -1.85
C ARG A 318 -18.53 -6.91 -1.60
N ILE A 319 -18.85 -8.18 -1.40
CA ILE A 319 -20.15 -8.61 -0.88
C ILE A 319 -20.17 -8.41 0.63
N GLU A 320 -21.25 -7.82 1.13
CA GLU A 320 -21.52 -7.73 2.56
C GLU A 320 -22.32 -8.94 3.03
N LEU A 321 -21.91 -9.50 4.18
CA LEU A 321 -22.52 -10.67 4.81
C LEU A 321 -23.16 -10.27 6.15
N PRO A 322 -24.28 -9.54 6.15
CA PRO A 322 -24.90 -9.04 7.37
C PRO A 322 -25.49 -10.15 8.24
N SER A 323 -25.62 -9.85 9.53
CA SER A 323 -26.35 -10.71 10.47
C SER A 323 -27.86 -10.61 10.26
N VAL A 324 -28.58 -11.73 10.48
CA VAL A 324 -30.04 -11.78 10.47
C VAL A 324 -30.51 -12.07 11.90
N GLY A 325 -31.00 -11.04 12.59
CA GLY A 325 -31.24 -11.13 14.03
C GLY A 325 -29.92 -11.33 14.79
N ASN A 326 -29.82 -12.40 15.57
CA ASN A 326 -28.60 -12.77 16.30
C ASN A 326 -27.73 -13.80 15.56
N VAL A 327 -28.09 -14.16 14.32
CA VAL A 327 -27.42 -15.20 13.53
C VAL A 327 -26.46 -14.57 12.53
N THR A 328 -25.26 -15.13 12.41
CA THR A 328 -24.20 -14.66 11.54
C THR A 328 -23.73 -15.75 10.58
N TRP A 329 -22.98 -15.34 9.54
CA TRP A 329 -22.30 -16.27 8.62
C TRP A 329 -21.20 -17.11 9.29
N TYR A 330 -20.80 -16.76 10.51
CA TYR A 330 -19.72 -17.38 11.27
C TYR A 330 -20.23 -18.43 12.27
N ASP A 331 -21.54 -18.60 12.38
CA ASP A 331 -22.15 -19.55 13.31
C ASP A 331 -22.13 -20.98 12.76
N GLN A 332 -21.99 -21.96 13.65
CA GLN A 332 -22.12 -23.38 13.32
C GLN A 332 -23.57 -23.74 12.91
N MET A 333 -24.56 -23.03 13.46
CA MET A 333 -25.97 -23.23 13.17
C MET A 333 -26.60 -21.90 12.81
N ALA A 334 -26.80 -21.68 11.52
CA ALA A 334 -27.56 -20.56 11.00
C ALA A 334 -28.81 -21.11 10.31
N ASP A 335 -29.99 -20.56 10.60
CA ASP A 335 -31.25 -20.96 9.96
C ASP A 335 -31.51 -20.18 8.68
N THR A 336 -31.10 -18.91 8.66
CA THR A 336 -31.34 -17.98 7.56
C THR A 336 -30.17 -17.03 7.46
N LEU A 337 -29.66 -16.89 6.24
CA LEU A 337 -28.52 -16.02 5.94
C LEU A 337 -28.90 -15.02 4.85
N GLN A 338 -28.29 -13.85 4.90
CA GLN A 338 -28.52 -12.76 3.96
C GLN A 338 -27.20 -12.30 3.34
N ILE A 339 -27.28 -11.89 2.07
CA ILE A 339 -26.19 -11.40 1.25
C ILE A 339 -26.61 -10.04 0.70
N ASN A 340 -25.73 -9.05 0.79
CA ASN A 340 -25.93 -7.75 0.14
C ASN A 340 -24.77 -7.47 -0.84
N TRP A 341 -25.07 -6.85 -1.98
CA TRP A 341 -24.08 -6.45 -2.97
C TRP A 341 -24.44 -5.11 -3.60
N ASN A 342 -23.45 -4.44 -4.19
CA ASN A 342 -23.67 -3.23 -4.96
C ASN A 342 -24.03 -3.57 -6.42
N PRO A 343 -25.30 -3.42 -6.86
CA PRO A 343 -25.70 -3.78 -8.22
C PRO A 343 -25.06 -2.90 -9.29
N GLY A 344 -24.71 -1.65 -8.96
CA GLY A 344 -24.10 -0.69 -9.87
C GLY A 344 -22.69 -1.09 -10.33
N LEU A 345 -22.02 -2.02 -9.65
CA LEU A 345 -20.75 -2.58 -10.10
C LEU A 345 -20.93 -3.60 -11.24
N LEU A 346 -22.03 -4.35 -11.20
CA LEU A 346 -22.32 -5.45 -12.11
C LEU A 346 -22.96 -4.95 -13.41
N THR A 347 -24.07 -4.22 -13.34
CA THR A 347 -24.78 -3.73 -14.54
C THR A 347 -25.80 -2.63 -14.22
N ASN A 348 -26.09 -1.79 -15.22
CA ASN A 348 -27.17 -0.80 -15.17
C ASN A 348 -28.51 -1.36 -15.68
N ASP A 349 -28.54 -2.60 -16.17
CA ASP A 349 -29.78 -3.24 -16.61
C ASP A 349 -30.60 -3.73 -15.41
N SER A 350 -31.70 -3.04 -15.13
CA SER A 350 -32.61 -3.37 -14.03
C SER A 350 -33.30 -4.75 -14.16
N THR A 351 -33.32 -5.34 -15.36
CA THR A 351 -33.93 -6.65 -15.62
C THR A 351 -32.95 -7.80 -15.44
N ALA A 352 -31.67 -7.49 -15.24
CA ALA A 352 -30.62 -8.48 -15.12
C ALA A 352 -30.77 -9.33 -13.85
N LYS A 353 -30.26 -10.56 -13.96
CA LYS A 353 -30.24 -11.53 -12.88
C LYS A 353 -28.81 -11.94 -12.56
N VAL A 354 -28.62 -12.32 -11.30
CA VAL A 354 -27.36 -12.83 -10.78
C VAL A 354 -27.56 -14.24 -10.24
N ASP A 355 -26.51 -15.05 -10.34
CA ASP A 355 -26.41 -16.34 -9.68
C ASP A 355 -25.54 -16.20 -8.44
N ILE A 356 -26.02 -16.74 -7.32
CA ILE A 356 -25.33 -16.75 -6.04
C ILE A 356 -24.75 -18.14 -5.82
N THR A 357 -23.43 -18.23 -5.67
CA THR A 357 -22.70 -19.50 -5.54
C THR A 357 -21.81 -19.50 -4.30
N LEU A 358 -21.86 -20.61 -3.55
CA LEU A 358 -20.90 -20.91 -2.48
C LEU A 358 -19.69 -21.65 -3.07
N TYR A 359 -18.52 -21.09 -2.82
CA TYR A 359 -17.22 -21.69 -3.12
C TYR A 359 -16.56 -22.19 -1.84
N GLY A 360 -15.84 -23.30 -1.95
CA GLY A 360 -14.96 -23.85 -0.92
C GLY A 360 -13.51 -23.71 -1.36
N PHE A 361 -12.63 -23.43 -0.41
CA PHE A 361 -11.20 -23.42 -0.65
C PHE A 361 -10.52 -24.56 0.11
N THR A 362 -9.61 -25.26 -0.56
CA THR A 362 -8.89 -26.42 0.00
C THR A 362 -7.45 -26.46 -0.45
N GLU A 363 -6.60 -27.02 0.40
CA GLU A 363 -5.20 -27.28 0.13
C GLU A 363 -4.93 -28.77 0.34
N HIS A 364 -4.63 -29.50 -0.72
CA HIS A 364 -4.41 -30.95 -0.66
C HIS A 364 -3.41 -31.40 -1.74
N ASN A 365 -2.61 -32.44 -1.49
CA ASN A 365 -1.66 -33.02 -2.46
C ASN A 365 -0.76 -32.00 -3.19
N ASN A 366 -0.25 -30.99 -2.47
CA ASN A 366 0.56 -29.89 -3.03
C ASN A 366 -0.18 -28.92 -3.97
N GLU A 367 -1.51 -28.94 -4.01
CA GLU A 367 -2.31 -28.02 -4.81
C GLU A 367 -3.29 -27.22 -3.94
N SER A 368 -3.46 -25.94 -4.29
CA SER A 368 -4.46 -25.03 -3.71
C SER A 368 -5.56 -24.78 -4.74
N SER A 369 -6.82 -25.00 -4.37
CA SER A 369 -7.93 -24.90 -5.33
C SER A 369 -9.22 -24.34 -4.73
N TYR A 370 -9.94 -23.60 -5.58
CA TYR A 370 -11.32 -23.18 -5.35
C TYR A 370 -12.25 -24.20 -6.01
N GLN A 371 -13.29 -24.61 -5.29
CA GLN A 371 -14.30 -25.53 -5.81
C GLN A 371 -15.70 -24.95 -5.60
N LYS A 372 -16.54 -25.05 -6.64
CA LYS A 372 -17.95 -24.69 -6.54
C LYS A 372 -18.68 -25.76 -5.73
N LEU A 373 -19.18 -25.38 -4.54
CA LEU A 373 -19.85 -26.30 -3.63
C LEU A 373 -21.35 -26.37 -3.90
N LYS A 374 -22.00 -25.20 -3.97
CA LYS A 374 -23.46 -25.13 -4.05
C LYS A 374 -23.92 -23.84 -4.73
N MET A 375 -24.96 -23.91 -5.56
CA MET A 375 -25.71 -22.72 -5.96
C MET A 375 -26.73 -22.40 -4.86
N LEU A 376 -26.60 -21.22 -4.25
CA LEU A 376 -27.49 -20.76 -3.19
C LEU A 376 -28.80 -20.22 -3.78
N GLY A 377 -28.76 -19.68 -4.99
CA GLY A 377 -29.96 -19.32 -5.74
C GLY A 377 -29.67 -18.36 -6.88
N SER A 378 -30.73 -17.82 -7.45
CA SER A 378 -30.66 -16.73 -8.44
C SER A 378 -31.62 -15.62 -8.03
N ALA A 379 -31.20 -14.36 -8.20
CA ALA A 379 -31.96 -13.19 -7.79
C ALA A 379 -31.92 -12.10 -8.86
N PRO A 380 -32.90 -11.18 -8.90
CA PRO A 380 -32.76 -9.92 -9.62
C PRO A 380 -31.53 -9.16 -9.11
N VAL A 381 -30.79 -8.48 -10.01
CA VAL A 381 -29.58 -7.75 -9.61
C VAL A 381 -29.91 -6.58 -8.67
N TYR A 382 -31.03 -5.87 -8.88
CA TYR A 382 -31.56 -4.84 -7.99
C TYR A 382 -32.67 -5.44 -7.09
N PRO A 383 -32.71 -5.10 -5.79
CA PRO A 383 -32.02 -4.00 -5.11
C PRO A 383 -30.61 -4.33 -4.57
N GLY A 384 -30.08 -5.52 -4.85
CA GLY A 384 -28.76 -5.92 -4.35
C GLY A 384 -28.80 -6.73 -3.05
N THR A 385 -29.84 -7.55 -2.85
CA THR A 385 -29.97 -8.36 -1.64
C THR A 385 -30.59 -9.72 -1.93
N TYR A 386 -30.16 -10.75 -1.19
CA TYR A 386 -30.69 -12.10 -1.28
C TYR A 386 -30.66 -12.78 0.08
N GLN A 387 -31.78 -13.43 0.45
CA GLN A 387 -31.92 -14.17 1.69
C GLN A 387 -32.39 -15.60 1.38
N PHE A 388 -31.81 -16.59 2.05
CA PHE A 388 -32.13 -18.00 1.83
C PHE A 388 -32.13 -18.79 3.13
N ASN A 389 -32.83 -19.94 3.12
CA ASN A 389 -32.86 -20.88 4.23
C ASN A 389 -31.69 -21.86 4.09
N THR A 390 -30.85 -21.97 5.11
CA THR A 390 -29.65 -22.82 5.07
C THR A 390 -29.97 -24.31 4.95
N ARG A 391 -31.16 -24.74 5.40
CA ARG A 391 -31.61 -26.14 5.37
C ARG A 391 -31.68 -26.71 3.96
N ASP A 392 -31.90 -25.86 2.97
CA ASP A 392 -31.99 -26.25 1.54
C ASP A 392 -30.60 -26.41 0.89
N HIS A 393 -29.54 -25.98 1.58
CA HIS A 393 -28.17 -25.91 1.06
C HIS A 393 -27.17 -26.67 1.92
N ILE A 394 -27.60 -27.59 2.76
CA ILE A 394 -26.70 -28.45 3.55
C ILE A 394 -25.81 -29.28 2.62
N CYS A 395 -24.54 -29.44 2.99
CA CYS A 395 -23.61 -30.27 2.25
C CYS A 395 -24.04 -31.75 2.18
N SER A 396 -23.84 -32.38 1.03
CA SER A 396 -24.15 -33.80 0.79
C SER A 396 -22.96 -34.55 0.19
N GLY A 397 -22.65 -35.73 0.74
CA GLY A 397 -21.60 -36.63 0.24
C GLY A 397 -20.30 -36.61 1.04
N ASP A 398 -19.37 -37.49 0.69
CA ASP A 398 -18.14 -37.72 1.47
C ASP A 398 -17.14 -36.55 1.39
N ALA A 399 -17.25 -35.70 0.36
CA ALA A 399 -16.37 -34.55 0.17
C ALA A 399 -16.65 -33.39 1.16
N CYS A 400 -17.73 -33.46 1.95
CA CYS A 400 -18.08 -32.38 2.88
C CYS A 400 -17.01 -32.12 3.96
N SER A 401 -16.27 -33.15 4.36
CA SER A 401 -15.19 -33.00 5.35
C SER A 401 -13.95 -32.30 4.81
N GLN A 402 -13.90 -32.00 3.51
CA GLN A 402 -12.74 -31.41 2.86
C GLN A 402 -12.77 -29.88 2.90
N PHE A 403 -13.92 -29.26 3.12
CA PHE A 403 -14.11 -27.81 3.03
C PHE A 403 -14.46 -27.20 4.38
N GLU A 404 -13.50 -26.50 4.98
CA GLU A 404 -13.70 -25.77 6.24
C GLU A 404 -13.87 -24.26 6.00
N VAL A 405 -13.34 -23.75 4.89
CA VAL A 405 -13.31 -22.33 4.52
C VAL A 405 -13.98 -22.15 3.16
N GLY A 406 -14.74 -21.07 3.00
CA GLY A 406 -15.40 -20.74 1.74
C GLY A 406 -15.54 -19.25 1.49
N LEU A 407 -16.17 -18.96 0.35
CA LEU A 407 -16.45 -17.61 -0.15
C LEU A 407 -17.83 -17.63 -0.82
N VAL A 408 -18.52 -16.50 -0.81
CA VAL A 408 -19.76 -16.30 -1.57
C VAL A 408 -19.44 -15.52 -2.85
N GLU A 409 -19.92 -16.01 -3.98
CA GLU A 409 -19.88 -15.33 -5.28
C GLU A 409 -21.28 -14.84 -5.65
N VAL A 410 -21.39 -13.59 -6.10
CA VAL A 410 -22.56 -13.05 -6.81
C VAL A 410 -22.12 -12.74 -8.23
N LYS A 411 -22.59 -13.53 -9.20
CA LYS A 411 -22.15 -13.46 -10.59
C LYS A 411 -23.27 -13.06 -11.52
N LEU A 412 -23.00 -12.11 -12.42
CA LEU A 412 -23.94 -11.70 -13.47
C LEU A 412 -24.16 -12.85 -14.47
N GLN A 413 -25.41 -13.14 -14.80
CA GLN A 413 -25.74 -14.16 -15.79
C GLN A 413 -25.20 -13.77 -17.18
N SER A 414 -24.73 -14.77 -17.95
CA SER A 414 -24.00 -14.57 -19.22
C SER A 414 -24.82 -13.89 -20.32
N SER A 415 -26.15 -13.84 -20.20
CA SER A 415 -27.03 -13.10 -21.11
C SER A 415 -26.93 -11.58 -20.98
N PHE A 416 -26.29 -11.09 -19.93
CA PHE A 416 -26.16 -9.66 -19.65
C PHE A 416 -24.73 -9.17 -19.80
N THR A 417 -24.57 -7.90 -20.19
CA THR A 417 -23.25 -7.29 -20.36
C THR A 417 -22.77 -6.71 -19.03
N PRO A 418 -21.59 -7.10 -18.53
CA PRO A 418 -21.04 -6.57 -17.29
C PRO A 418 -20.51 -5.14 -17.47
N LEU A 419 -20.65 -4.32 -16.43
CA LEU A 419 -20.16 -2.94 -16.39
C LEU A 419 -18.70 -2.90 -15.96
N SER A 420 -18.43 -2.95 -14.65
CA SER A 420 -17.07 -2.91 -14.09
C SER A 420 -16.62 -4.27 -13.55
N HIS A 421 -17.59 -5.08 -13.12
CA HIS A 421 -17.38 -6.42 -12.58
C HIS A 421 -18.37 -7.38 -13.24
N ASN A 422 -17.96 -8.63 -13.46
CA ASN A 422 -18.87 -9.72 -13.82
C ASN A 422 -19.24 -10.59 -12.61
N ALA A 423 -18.44 -10.54 -11.55
CA ALA A 423 -18.69 -11.20 -10.28
C ALA A 423 -18.19 -10.34 -9.13
N LEU A 424 -18.82 -10.50 -7.97
CA LEU A 424 -18.37 -9.95 -6.69
C LEU A 424 -18.17 -11.10 -5.71
N TYR A 425 -17.27 -10.91 -4.75
CA TYR A 425 -16.90 -11.93 -3.77
C TYR A 425 -17.00 -11.38 -2.34
N SER A 426 -17.33 -12.28 -1.40
CA SER A 426 -17.19 -12.00 0.04
C SER A 426 -15.75 -12.19 0.51
N ASP A 427 -15.49 -11.81 1.76
CA ASP A 427 -14.31 -12.29 2.48
C ASP A 427 -14.45 -13.78 2.85
N GLY A 428 -13.35 -14.35 3.37
CA GLY A 428 -13.33 -15.71 3.89
C GLY A 428 -14.40 -15.94 4.96
N ILE A 429 -15.11 -17.07 4.85
CA ILE A 429 -16.09 -17.50 5.83
C ILE A 429 -15.82 -18.94 6.30
N PRO A 430 -16.07 -19.26 7.57
CA PRO A 430 -16.06 -20.64 8.02
C PRO A 430 -17.33 -21.35 7.52
N LEU A 431 -17.21 -22.61 7.13
CA LEU A 431 -18.31 -23.38 6.54
C LEU A 431 -19.11 -24.19 7.57
N GLY A 432 -19.08 -23.79 8.85
CA GLY A 432 -19.75 -24.48 9.96
C GLY A 432 -21.21 -24.82 9.65
N TRP A 433 -22.02 -23.80 9.30
CA TRP A 433 -23.44 -23.98 8.93
C TRP A 433 -23.66 -24.92 7.73
N TYR A 434 -22.71 -24.97 6.78
CA TYR A 434 -22.82 -25.77 5.56
C TYR A 434 -22.51 -27.25 5.81
N VAL A 435 -21.50 -27.53 6.65
CA VAL A 435 -21.01 -28.90 6.93
C VAL A 435 -21.57 -29.50 8.23
N ASN A 436 -22.31 -28.73 9.03
CA ASN A 436 -22.72 -29.14 10.39
C ASN A 436 -23.42 -30.50 10.44
N THR A 437 -24.39 -30.75 9.56
CA THR A 437 -25.18 -31.99 9.54
C THR A 437 -24.33 -33.22 9.24
N PRO A 438 -23.58 -33.29 8.11
CA PRO A 438 -22.71 -34.45 7.84
C PRO A 438 -21.59 -34.61 8.87
N MET A 439 -21.00 -33.51 9.38
CA MET A 439 -19.98 -33.60 10.44
C MET A 439 -20.56 -34.16 11.75
N SER A 440 -21.79 -33.77 12.11
CA SER A 440 -22.47 -34.31 13.29
C SER A 440 -22.83 -35.79 13.16
N GLN A 441 -23.11 -36.26 11.94
CA GLN A 441 -23.34 -37.68 11.68
C GLN A 441 -22.05 -38.50 11.77
N MET A 442 -20.92 -37.93 11.34
CA MET A 442 -19.62 -38.61 11.33
C MET A 442 -18.93 -38.61 12.70
N TYR A 443 -18.98 -37.50 13.43
CA TYR A 443 -18.21 -37.27 14.67
C TYR A 443 -19.08 -37.06 15.91
N GLY A 444 -20.40 -37.08 15.78
CA GLY A 444 -21.36 -36.83 16.86
C GLY A 444 -21.72 -35.35 17.03
N GLY A 445 -22.66 -35.06 17.94
CA GLY A 445 -23.23 -33.72 18.11
C GLY A 445 -22.26 -32.63 18.56
N ASN A 446 -21.07 -32.99 19.07
CA ASN A 446 -19.99 -32.06 19.40
C ASN A 446 -18.77 -32.28 18.50
N TRP A 447 -19.01 -32.43 17.20
CA TRP A 447 -17.95 -32.59 16.21
C TRP A 447 -16.88 -31.49 16.22
N PRO A 448 -17.16 -30.20 16.57
CA PRO A 448 -16.10 -29.19 16.61
C PRO A 448 -15.02 -29.52 17.64
N ALA A 449 -15.40 -30.03 18.82
CA ALA A 449 -14.44 -30.49 19.82
C ALA A 449 -13.60 -31.67 19.34
N VAL A 450 -14.19 -32.61 18.59
CA VAL A 450 -13.47 -33.75 17.99
C VAL A 450 -12.48 -33.28 16.93
N MET A 451 -12.88 -32.31 16.09
CA MET A 451 -11.99 -31.71 15.10
C MET A 451 -10.85 -30.93 15.76
N CYS A 452 -11.12 -30.21 16.85
CA CYS A 452 -10.09 -29.56 17.64
C CYS A 452 -9.06 -30.56 18.18
N ASP A 453 -9.51 -31.69 18.74
CA ASP A 453 -8.62 -32.74 19.25
C ASP A 453 -7.76 -33.34 18.12
N LYS A 454 -8.36 -33.63 16.96
CA LYS A 454 -7.64 -34.13 15.78
C LYS A 454 -6.60 -33.13 15.26
N TRP A 455 -7.00 -31.86 15.12
CA TRP A 455 -6.09 -30.81 14.69
C TRP A 455 -4.93 -30.66 15.67
N TYR A 456 -5.21 -30.61 16.97
CA TYR A 456 -4.20 -30.52 18.01
C TYR A 456 -3.17 -31.66 17.94
N ASP A 457 -3.64 -32.90 17.76
CA ASP A 457 -2.78 -34.08 17.67
C ASP A 457 -1.94 -34.13 16.39
N GLU A 458 -2.42 -33.56 15.28
CA GLU A 458 -1.67 -33.45 14.02
C GLU A 458 -0.70 -32.26 14.04
N ASP A 459 -1.13 -31.08 14.50
CA ASP A 459 -0.37 -29.83 14.48
C ASP A 459 0.87 -29.94 15.38
N ARG A 460 0.73 -30.53 16.57
CA ARG A 460 1.81 -30.73 17.55
C ARG A 460 2.97 -31.63 17.08
N LYS A 461 2.81 -32.32 15.94
CA LYS A 461 3.87 -33.17 15.38
C LYS A 461 5.02 -32.34 14.81
N ASP A 462 4.75 -31.09 14.41
CA ASP A 462 5.76 -30.17 13.89
C ASP A 462 5.52 -28.74 14.36
N MET A 463 6.33 -28.32 15.32
CA MET A 463 6.35 -26.97 15.91
C MET A 463 7.63 -26.20 15.59
N THR A 464 8.47 -26.72 14.67
CA THR A 464 9.78 -26.12 14.33
C THR A 464 9.64 -24.75 13.68
N TRP A 465 8.52 -24.51 12.98
CA TRP A 465 8.18 -23.23 12.34
C TRP A 465 8.18 -22.03 13.28
N ILE A 466 7.91 -22.25 14.58
CA ILE A 466 7.87 -21.20 15.60
C ILE A 466 9.27 -20.63 15.87
N GLU A 467 10.32 -21.43 15.74
CA GLU A 467 11.69 -21.03 16.05
C GLU A 467 12.21 -19.93 15.10
N GLU A 468 11.72 -19.92 13.86
CA GLU A 468 12.10 -18.95 12.81
C GLU A 468 11.35 -17.62 12.92
N LEU A 469 10.37 -17.51 13.82
CA LEU A 469 9.56 -16.31 13.95
C LEU A 469 10.27 -15.20 14.73
N PRO A 470 10.07 -13.93 14.33
CA PRO A 470 10.57 -12.79 15.09
C PRO A 470 9.89 -12.73 16.46
N PHE A 471 10.65 -12.36 17.49
CA PHE A 471 10.12 -12.14 18.83
C PHE A 471 9.22 -10.91 18.88
N CYS A 472 8.12 -10.98 19.63
CA CYS A 472 7.23 -9.85 19.81
C CYS A 472 7.92 -8.70 20.55
N PRO A 473 7.73 -7.43 20.16
CA PRO A 473 8.14 -6.29 20.97
C PRO A 473 7.57 -6.36 22.39
N CYS A 474 8.29 -5.86 23.39
CA CYS A 474 7.87 -5.94 24.79
C CYS A 474 6.69 -5.01 25.11
N SER A 475 6.50 -3.96 24.31
CA SER A 475 5.46 -2.95 24.51
C SER A 475 4.84 -2.47 23.20
N LEU A 476 3.63 -1.94 23.29
CA LEU A 476 2.93 -1.33 22.15
C LEU A 476 3.74 -0.18 21.53
N HIS A 477 4.42 0.63 22.35
CA HIS A 477 5.26 1.72 21.85
C HIS A 477 6.44 1.20 21.01
N GLN A 478 7.11 0.13 21.44
CA GLN A 478 8.16 -0.51 20.64
C GLN A 478 7.59 -1.05 19.32
N ALA A 479 6.42 -1.68 19.36
CA ALA A 479 5.77 -2.24 18.17
C ALA A 479 5.42 -1.17 17.13
N LEU A 480 4.89 -0.02 17.56
CA LEU A 480 4.56 1.10 16.67
C LEU A 480 5.81 1.84 16.18
N ALA A 481 6.89 1.85 16.97
CA ALA A 481 8.14 2.48 16.59
C ALA A 481 8.93 1.67 15.56
N ASP A 482 8.90 0.33 15.64
CA ASP A 482 9.59 -0.64 14.76
C ASP A 482 8.80 -0.94 13.47
N PHE A 483 8.55 0.12 12.69
CA PHE A 483 7.77 0.03 11.45
C PHE A 483 8.46 -0.75 10.32
N GLY A 484 9.76 -1.04 10.44
CA GLY A 484 10.51 -1.80 9.42
C GLY A 484 10.23 -3.29 9.45
N ARG A 485 9.89 -3.84 10.63
CA ARG A 485 9.60 -5.26 10.82
C ARG A 485 8.14 -5.56 11.16
N TRP A 486 7.40 -4.56 11.65
CA TRP A 486 6.02 -4.71 12.11
C TRP A 486 5.08 -3.75 11.41
N GLN A 487 3.89 -4.23 11.09
CA GLN A 487 2.78 -3.46 10.55
C GLN A 487 1.53 -3.65 11.40
N SER A 488 0.66 -2.65 11.47
CA SER A 488 -0.61 -2.77 12.17
C SER A 488 -1.50 -3.83 11.53
N ASP A 489 -2.15 -4.64 12.35
CA ASP A 489 -3.18 -5.58 11.91
C ASP A 489 -4.44 -4.81 11.49
N VAL A 490 -4.95 -5.07 10.29
CA VAL A 490 -6.13 -4.36 9.75
C VAL A 490 -7.41 -4.68 10.53
N SER A 491 -7.50 -5.85 11.17
CA SER A 491 -8.65 -6.34 11.93
C SER A 491 -8.59 -6.02 13.44
N CYS A 492 -7.41 -5.64 13.95
CA CYS A 492 -7.22 -5.27 15.35
C CYS A 492 -6.22 -4.13 15.52
N ASN A 493 -6.69 -2.89 15.41
CA ASN A 493 -5.84 -1.71 15.60
C ASN A 493 -6.61 -0.53 16.21
N LEU A 494 -5.90 0.26 17.01
CA LEU A 494 -6.37 1.51 17.62
C LEU A 494 -6.84 2.63 16.65
N TYR A 495 -6.65 2.47 15.34
CA TYR A 495 -7.16 3.41 14.33
C TYR A 495 -8.50 2.99 13.74
N SER A 496 -8.94 1.75 13.98
CA SER A 496 -10.19 1.20 13.47
C SER A 496 -11.38 1.63 14.34
N THR A 497 -12.44 2.11 13.67
CA THR A 497 -13.72 2.46 14.29
C THR A 497 -14.75 1.34 14.19
N SER A 498 -14.38 0.19 13.63
CA SER A 498 -15.30 -0.95 13.46
C SER A 498 -15.75 -1.50 14.81
N SER A 499 -17.04 -1.85 14.91
CA SER A 499 -17.58 -2.56 16.08
C SER A 499 -17.03 -3.98 16.23
N SER A 500 -16.46 -4.55 15.16
CA SER A 500 -15.79 -5.86 15.16
C SER A 500 -14.27 -5.78 15.36
N ASN A 501 -13.73 -4.59 15.66
CA ASN A 501 -12.29 -4.41 15.90
C ASN A 501 -11.82 -5.36 17.01
N CYS A 502 -10.74 -6.09 16.75
CA CYS A 502 -10.17 -7.08 17.67
C CYS A 502 -11.12 -8.25 18.02
N TYR A 503 -11.95 -8.71 17.08
CA TYR A 503 -12.92 -9.79 17.29
C TYR A 503 -12.33 -11.07 17.94
N TYR A 504 -11.16 -11.52 17.47
CA TYR A 504 -10.45 -12.70 18.00
C TYR A 504 -9.58 -12.39 19.23
N HIS A 505 -9.36 -11.11 19.53
CA HIS A 505 -8.50 -10.62 20.62
C HIS A 505 -9.22 -9.54 21.42
N LYS A 506 -10.40 -9.82 21.98
CA LYS A 506 -11.28 -8.82 22.64
C LYS A 506 -10.63 -7.99 23.75
N GLY A 507 -9.53 -8.49 24.34
CA GLY A 507 -8.76 -7.78 25.35
C GLY A 507 -7.59 -6.95 24.81
N ALA A 508 -7.34 -6.95 23.51
CA ALA A 508 -6.27 -6.18 22.87
C ALA A 508 -6.77 -4.77 22.50
N ALA A 509 -5.87 -3.79 22.61
CA ALA A 509 -6.06 -2.45 22.08
C ALA A 509 -5.48 -2.31 20.66
N HIS A 510 -4.43 -3.07 20.36
CA HIS A 510 -3.77 -3.08 19.06
C HIS A 510 -2.97 -4.36 18.88
N CYS A 511 -2.98 -4.89 17.67
CA CYS A 511 -2.09 -5.96 17.25
C CYS A 511 -1.21 -5.48 16.08
N VAL A 512 0.02 -5.99 16.05
CA VAL A 512 0.91 -5.86 14.90
C VAL A 512 1.20 -7.23 14.31
N ARG A 513 1.39 -7.30 13.01
CA ARG A 513 1.87 -8.49 12.30
C ARG A 513 3.28 -8.26 11.78
N ALA A 514 4.07 -9.32 11.74
CA ALA A 514 5.34 -9.29 11.03
C ALA A 514 5.07 -8.86 9.57
N VAL A 515 5.95 -8.03 9.01
CA VAL A 515 5.84 -7.62 7.60
C VAL A 515 6.21 -8.77 6.67
N GLN A 516 7.19 -9.59 7.09
CA GLN A 516 7.76 -10.65 6.28
C GLN A 516 7.38 -12.03 6.84
N PRO A 517 7.00 -12.98 5.97
CA PRO A 517 6.84 -14.37 6.37
C PRO A 517 8.19 -15.02 6.69
N SER A 518 8.19 -16.04 7.54
CA SER A 518 9.34 -16.91 7.76
C SER A 518 9.69 -17.69 6.48
N PRO A 519 10.90 -18.28 6.36
CA PRO A 519 11.24 -19.20 5.28
C PRO A 519 10.22 -20.33 5.08
N GLN A 520 9.63 -20.83 6.17
CA GLN A 520 8.57 -21.85 6.13
C GLN A 520 7.20 -21.31 5.68
N GLY A 521 6.99 -20.00 5.66
CA GLY A 521 5.75 -19.34 5.25
C GLY A 521 4.84 -18.92 6.39
N SER A 522 5.34 -18.97 7.64
CA SER A 522 4.61 -18.62 8.85
C SER A 522 4.70 -17.12 9.16
N GLY A 523 3.77 -16.62 9.98
CA GLY A 523 3.72 -15.25 10.44
C GLY A 523 3.70 -15.14 11.96
N ASN A 524 3.82 -13.92 12.46
CA ASN A 524 3.67 -13.66 13.88
C ASN A 524 2.77 -12.44 14.10
N GLN A 525 1.78 -12.58 14.99
CA GLN A 525 0.86 -11.52 15.39
C GLN A 525 1.03 -11.25 16.90
N CYS A 526 1.40 -10.02 17.22
CA CYS A 526 1.68 -9.56 18.58
C CYS A 526 0.61 -8.55 19.00
N CYS A 527 -0.14 -8.90 20.04
CA CYS A 527 -1.28 -8.13 20.54
C CYS A 527 -1.00 -7.55 21.92
N TYR A 528 -1.36 -6.28 22.11
CA TYR A 528 -1.09 -5.51 23.31
C TYR A 528 -2.37 -5.10 24.00
N GLY A 529 -2.39 -5.15 25.33
CA GLY A 529 -3.50 -4.66 26.14
C GLY A 529 -3.60 -3.13 26.13
N PRO A 530 -4.68 -2.54 26.70
CA PRO A 530 -4.79 -1.10 26.90
C PRO A 530 -3.68 -0.51 27.80
N ASP A 531 -3.04 -1.33 28.61
CA ASP A 531 -1.85 -1.00 29.42
C ASP A 531 -0.54 -0.98 28.61
N GLY A 532 -0.61 -1.33 27.31
CA GLY A 532 0.52 -1.38 26.41
C GLY A 532 1.41 -2.63 26.57
N ALA A 533 1.06 -3.56 27.45
CA ALA A 533 1.82 -4.79 27.68
C ALA A 533 1.45 -5.89 26.67
N LEU A 534 2.45 -6.70 26.28
CA LEU A 534 2.25 -7.87 25.41
C LEU A 534 1.31 -8.87 26.10
N ARG A 535 0.28 -9.33 25.40
CA ARG A 535 -0.63 -10.37 25.90
C ARG A 535 -0.16 -11.73 25.45
N PHE A 536 -0.02 -12.69 26.37
CA PHE A 536 0.47 -14.03 26.06
C PHE A 536 -0.67 -15.02 25.85
N ALA A 537 -0.55 -15.90 24.85
CA ALA A 537 -1.51 -16.97 24.56
C ALA A 537 -1.67 -17.96 25.73
N ALA A 538 -0.58 -18.22 26.48
CA ALA A 538 -0.62 -19.09 27.66
C ALA A 538 -1.51 -18.53 28.80
N ASP A 539 -1.66 -17.21 28.86
CA ASP A 539 -2.36 -16.50 29.94
C ASP A 539 -3.82 -16.20 29.64
N THR A 540 -4.16 -16.08 28.37
CA THR A 540 -5.49 -15.70 27.92
C THR A 540 -5.78 -16.26 26.54
N PHE A 541 -7.04 -16.65 26.32
CA PHE A 541 -7.53 -17.09 25.01
C PHE A 541 -7.59 -15.97 23.96
N GLN A 542 -7.14 -14.77 24.30
CA GLN A 542 -7.17 -13.56 23.48
C GLN A 542 -5.78 -12.94 23.38
N GLY A 543 -4.73 -13.75 23.61
CA GLY A 543 -3.34 -13.33 23.60
C GLY A 543 -2.77 -13.19 22.19
N SER A 544 -1.48 -12.91 22.11
CA SER A 544 -0.70 -12.87 20.88
C SER A 544 -0.48 -14.28 20.36
N THR A 545 -0.90 -14.54 19.13
CA THR A 545 -0.84 -15.87 18.53
C THR A 545 -0.01 -15.79 17.26
N PRO A 546 1.07 -16.58 17.13
CA PRO A 546 1.72 -16.77 15.84
C PRO A 546 0.75 -17.31 14.78
N ASP A 547 1.07 -17.12 13.52
CA ASP A 547 0.29 -17.65 12.40
C ASP A 547 1.08 -18.78 11.75
N ARG A 548 0.53 -20.00 11.69
CA ARG A 548 1.23 -21.10 11.01
C ARG A 548 1.38 -20.81 9.52
N SER A 549 0.40 -20.12 8.94
CA SER A 549 0.48 -19.52 7.61
C SER A 549 0.36 -18.01 7.73
N HIS A 550 1.36 -17.29 7.23
CA HIS A 550 1.34 -15.83 7.23
C HIS A 550 0.09 -15.30 6.53
N ASP A 551 -0.60 -14.33 7.13
CA ASP A 551 -1.84 -13.77 6.59
C ASP A 551 -1.66 -13.19 5.17
N TRP A 552 -0.60 -12.42 4.95
CA TRP A 552 -0.23 -11.97 3.60
C TRP A 552 0.33 -13.07 2.68
N GLY A 553 0.36 -14.34 3.09
CA GLY A 553 0.95 -15.44 2.34
C GLY A 553 2.47 -15.34 2.18
N ALA A 554 3.07 -16.31 1.49
CA ALA A 554 4.50 -16.36 1.24
C ALA A 554 4.80 -16.86 -0.18
N ALA A 555 5.70 -16.22 -0.92
CA ALA A 555 6.09 -16.74 -2.22
C ALA A 555 6.81 -18.11 -2.08
N PRO A 556 6.60 -19.07 -2.99
CA PRO A 556 5.59 -19.10 -4.05
C PRO A 556 4.17 -19.34 -3.51
N TYR A 557 3.22 -18.46 -3.85
CA TYR A 557 1.89 -18.43 -3.23
C TYR A 557 0.98 -19.61 -3.56
N VAL A 558 1.17 -20.29 -4.70
CA VAL A 558 0.29 -21.38 -5.17
C VAL A 558 0.39 -22.64 -4.29
N VAL A 559 1.44 -22.75 -3.48
CA VAL A 559 1.73 -23.91 -2.65
C VAL A 559 0.84 -23.91 -1.39
N PRO A 560 0.35 -25.07 -0.93
CA PRO A 560 -0.34 -25.19 0.35
C PRO A 560 0.39 -24.51 1.51
N GLY A 561 -0.38 -23.85 2.39
CA GLY A 561 0.12 -23.10 3.52
C GLY A 561 0.69 -21.71 3.16
N ARG A 562 0.62 -21.29 1.90
CA ARG A 562 1.26 -20.05 1.42
C ARG A 562 0.35 -19.09 0.64
N VAL A 563 -0.89 -19.45 0.35
CA VAL A 563 -1.89 -18.61 -0.33
C VAL A 563 -2.29 -17.44 0.60
N PRO A 564 -2.20 -16.18 0.13
CA PRO A 564 -2.59 -15.01 0.92
C PRO A 564 -4.04 -15.11 1.40
N ALA A 565 -4.28 -14.71 2.65
CA ALA A 565 -5.51 -14.85 3.43
C ALA A 565 -5.95 -16.31 3.62
N LEU A 566 -6.18 -17.07 2.56
CA LEU A 566 -6.87 -18.35 2.63
C LEU A 566 -6.11 -19.47 3.34
N SER A 567 -4.77 -19.53 3.23
CA SER A 567 -3.99 -20.49 4.01
C SER A 567 -4.05 -20.18 5.51
N HIS A 568 -3.95 -18.90 5.87
CA HIS A 568 -4.13 -18.43 7.25
C HIS A 568 -5.54 -18.79 7.76
N TRP A 569 -6.56 -18.62 6.92
CA TRP A 569 -7.92 -19.03 7.24
C TRP A 569 -8.04 -20.53 7.57
N ILE A 570 -7.39 -21.41 6.81
CA ILE A 570 -7.39 -22.85 7.06
C ILE A 570 -6.59 -23.20 8.33
N LYS A 571 -5.39 -22.63 8.50
CA LYS A 571 -4.45 -23.08 9.54
C LYS A 571 -4.69 -22.45 10.91
N ASP A 572 -5.25 -21.24 10.95
CA ASP A 572 -5.26 -20.43 12.16
C ASP A 572 -6.64 -19.83 12.48
N VAL A 573 -7.45 -19.46 11.49
CA VAL A 573 -8.76 -18.82 11.75
C VAL A 573 -9.85 -19.84 12.00
N VAL A 574 -10.09 -20.77 11.07
CA VAL A 574 -11.16 -21.79 11.23
C VAL A 574 -10.88 -22.75 12.39
N THR A 575 -9.60 -22.98 12.68
CA THR A 575 -9.15 -23.76 13.83
C THR A 575 -9.51 -23.08 15.15
N PHE A 576 -9.44 -21.74 15.21
CA PHE A 576 -9.95 -20.98 16.36
C PHE A 576 -11.47 -21.11 16.50
N TYR A 577 -12.22 -21.21 15.40
CA TYR A 577 -13.67 -21.42 15.47
C TYR A 577 -14.03 -22.74 16.18
N TYR A 578 -13.51 -23.88 15.73
CA TYR A 578 -13.89 -25.16 16.35
C TYR A 578 -13.17 -25.46 17.68
N CYS A 579 -12.02 -24.84 17.96
CA CYS A 579 -11.34 -25.00 19.26
C CYS A 579 -11.81 -24.02 20.34
N CYS A 580 -12.28 -22.83 19.96
CA CYS A 580 -12.64 -21.78 20.91
C CYS A 580 -14.11 -21.34 20.75
N LEU A 581 -14.53 -20.86 19.59
CA LEU A 581 -15.82 -20.18 19.46
C LEU A 581 -17.03 -21.13 19.48
N TRP A 582 -17.02 -22.21 18.71
CA TRP A 582 -18.15 -23.16 18.59
C TRP A 582 -18.27 -24.16 19.74
N VAL A 583 -17.29 -24.16 20.65
CA VAL A 583 -17.24 -25.04 21.83
C VAL A 583 -17.21 -24.26 23.15
N ASP A 584 -17.63 -23.00 23.12
CA ASP A 584 -17.68 -22.10 24.28
C ASP A 584 -16.37 -22.09 25.08
N TYR A 585 -15.25 -22.01 24.38
CA TYR A 585 -13.87 -22.00 24.88
C TYR A 585 -13.43 -23.25 25.66
N SER A 586 -14.25 -24.30 25.73
CA SER A 586 -13.94 -25.52 26.51
C SER A 586 -12.70 -26.30 26.04
N LYS A 587 -12.29 -26.13 24.78
CA LYS A 587 -11.10 -26.73 24.17
C LYS A 587 -10.03 -25.70 23.78
N CYS A 588 -10.21 -24.43 24.11
CA CYS A 588 -9.38 -23.36 23.56
C CYS A 588 -7.91 -23.41 24.03
N ASP A 589 -7.63 -24.10 25.16
CA ASP A 589 -6.25 -24.39 25.58
C ASP A 589 -5.47 -25.15 24.49
N HIS A 590 -6.11 -26.06 23.74
CA HIS A 590 -5.44 -26.77 22.64
C HIS A 590 -4.93 -25.81 21.58
N TYR A 591 -5.73 -24.79 21.24
CA TYR A 591 -5.30 -23.78 20.27
C TYR A 591 -4.12 -22.95 20.79
N MET A 592 -4.23 -22.46 22.03
CA MET A 592 -3.19 -21.62 22.62
C MET A 592 -1.87 -22.35 22.82
N ASP A 593 -1.91 -23.66 23.14
CA ASP A 593 -0.74 -24.51 23.27
C ASP A 593 0.00 -24.68 21.91
N GLN A 594 -0.73 -24.65 20.78
CA GLN A 594 -0.15 -24.74 19.43
C GLN A 594 0.20 -23.38 18.80
N ARG A 595 -0.25 -22.29 19.41
CA ARG A 595 0.08 -20.91 19.00
C ARG A 595 0.73 -20.14 20.15
N PRO A 596 1.82 -20.65 20.77
CA PRO A 596 2.45 -19.98 21.89
C PRO A 596 3.09 -18.67 21.43
N THR A 597 2.87 -17.60 22.19
CA THR A 597 3.46 -16.28 21.90
C THR A 597 4.98 -16.36 21.80
N ARG A 598 5.56 -15.80 20.73
CA ARG A 598 7.00 -15.58 20.63
C ARG A 598 7.43 -14.49 21.59
N ASP A 599 7.91 -14.93 22.75
CA ASP A 599 8.20 -14.09 23.91
C ASP A 599 9.16 -12.92 23.62
N CYS A 600 8.82 -11.76 24.14
CA CYS A 600 9.60 -10.54 24.05
C CYS A 600 10.98 -10.58 24.72
N SER A 601 11.27 -11.58 25.56
CA SER A 601 12.60 -11.76 26.17
C SER A 601 13.73 -11.89 25.14
N GLY A 602 13.43 -12.35 23.91
CA GLY A 602 14.36 -12.42 22.78
C GLY A 602 14.32 -11.21 21.84
N TYR A 603 13.47 -10.21 22.08
CA TYR A 603 13.31 -9.07 21.18
C TYR A 603 14.43 -8.04 21.35
N ASN A 604 15.15 -7.79 20.25
CA ASN A 604 16.11 -6.70 20.15
C ASN A 604 15.50 -5.54 19.33
N PRO A 605 15.35 -4.34 19.91
CA PRO A 605 14.88 -3.18 19.16
C PRO A 605 15.84 -2.79 18.03
N PRO A 606 15.32 -2.29 16.90
CA PRO A 606 16.15 -1.74 15.83
C PRO A 606 16.81 -0.41 16.23
N ARG A 607 17.80 0.03 15.45
CA ARG A 607 18.37 1.38 15.53
C ARG A 607 17.78 2.30 14.48
N ALA A 608 17.61 3.57 14.84
CA ALA A 608 17.03 4.59 14.00
C ALA A 608 18.06 5.69 13.66
N ALA A 609 18.00 6.24 12.46
CA ALA A 609 18.69 7.45 12.05
C ALA A 609 17.72 8.35 11.26
N ILE A 610 17.98 9.67 11.22
CA ILE A 610 17.11 10.63 10.53
C ILE A 610 17.91 11.67 9.75
N VAL A 611 17.38 12.04 8.58
CA VAL A 611 17.73 13.25 7.83
C VAL A 611 16.50 14.15 7.77
N TYR A 612 16.64 15.41 8.16
CA TYR A 612 15.51 16.34 8.27
C TYR A 612 15.93 17.80 8.09
N GLY A 613 14.96 18.68 7.83
CA GLY A 613 15.21 20.12 7.69
C GLY A 613 16.23 20.45 6.58
N TYR A 614 17.11 21.43 6.81
CA TYR A 614 18.20 21.78 5.89
C TYR A 614 19.43 20.85 6.03
N GLY A 615 19.20 19.56 5.78
CA GLY A 615 20.24 18.54 5.73
C GLY A 615 20.80 18.18 7.09
N HIS A 616 20.04 18.35 8.17
CA HIS A 616 20.42 17.87 9.50
C HIS A 616 20.37 16.35 9.54
N VAL A 617 21.36 15.75 10.20
CA VAL A 617 21.51 14.32 10.35
C VAL A 617 21.66 13.98 11.82
N GLN A 618 20.92 12.97 12.28
CA GLN A 618 21.19 12.27 13.52
C GLN A 618 21.44 10.79 13.21
N THR A 619 22.60 10.29 13.62
CA THR A 619 23.13 8.97 13.22
C THR A 619 22.52 7.81 14.03
N PHE A 620 22.78 6.57 13.61
CA PHE A 620 22.37 5.34 14.32
C PHE A 620 22.95 5.23 15.74
N SER A 621 24.06 5.91 16.03
CA SER A 621 24.63 5.97 17.39
C SER A 621 23.76 6.81 18.35
N GLY A 622 22.83 7.61 17.83
CA GLY A 622 21.90 8.45 18.59
C GLY A 622 22.50 9.75 19.13
N THR A 623 23.81 9.79 19.35
CA THR A 623 24.53 10.93 19.96
C THR A 623 25.15 11.88 18.96
N LYS A 624 25.51 11.44 17.75
CA LYS A 624 26.18 12.28 16.75
C LYS A 624 25.14 13.01 15.91
N LYS A 625 25.22 14.34 15.91
CA LYS A 625 24.40 15.24 15.09
C LYS A 625 25.30 16.12 14.25
N TYR A 626 24.96 16.31 12.97
CA TYR A 626 25.69 17.20 12.07
C TYR A 626 24.83 17.59 10.87
N ARG A 627 25.40 18.37 9.94
CA ARG A 627 24.69 18.85 8.73
C ARG A 627 25.41 18.49 7.44
N ILE A 628 24.65 18.12 6.42
CA ILE A 628 25.12 17.97 5.05
C ILE A 628 25.37 19.35 4.44
N SER A 629 26.61 19.53 3.98
CA SER A 629 27.11 20.75 3.33
C SER A 629 27.62 20.46 1.92
N THR A 630 27.22 19.32 1.36
CA THR A 630 27.64 18.84 0.05
C THR A 630 26.43 18.76 -0.87
N ASN A 631 26.55 19.34 -2.05
CA ASN A 631 25.59 19.16 -3.14
C ASN A 631 25.88 17.83 -3.82
N GLY A 632 24.84 17.05 -4.08
CA GLY A 632 24.91 15.86 -4.92
C GLY A 632 24.35 14.60 -4.29
N ASP A 633 24.62 13.48 -4.95
CA ASP A 633 24.17 12.16 -4.53
C ASP A 633 25.17 11.60 -3.51
N LEU A 634 24.70 11.28 -2.32
CA LEU A 634 25.52 10.84 -1.19
C LEU A 634 25.08 9.46 -0.72
N VAL A 635 26.05 8.61 -0.35
CA VAL A 635 25.76 7.33 0.32
C VAL A 635 25.41 7.59 1.77
N LEU A 636 24.13 7.42 2.10
CA LEU A 636 23.62 7.56 3.46
C LEU A 636 23.90 6.32 4.31
N MET A 637 23.74 5.13 3.72
CA MET A 637 24.00 3.86 4.38
C MET A 637 24.50 2.83 3.36
N LYS A 638 25.47 2.03 3.76
CA LYS A 638 25.97 0.87 3.04
C LYS A 638 26.22 -0.28 4.02
N ALA A 639 25.63 -1.43 3.74
CA ALA A 639 25.82 -2.65 4.52
C ALA A 639 25.71 -3.89 3.61
N LEU A 640 26.79 -4.65 3.45
CA LEU A 640 26.91 -5.79 2.54
C LEU A 640 26.32 -5.52 1.14
N ASN A 641 25.05 -5.89 0.93
CA ASN A 641 24.32 -5.75 -0.34
C ASN A 641 23.32 -4.58 -0.36
N THR A 642 23.00 -4.00 0.79
CA THR A 642 21.99 -2.94 0.93
C THR A 642 22.65 -1.56 0.91
N VAL A 643 22.14 -0.67 0.07
CA VAL A 643 22.60 0.72 -0.07
C VAL A 643 21.41 1.67 -0.05
N ILE A 644 21.56 2.76 0.71
CA ILE A 644 20.66 3.91 0.71
C ILE A 644 21.45 5.14 0.26
N GLN A 645 20.93 5.87 -0.72
CA GLN A 645 21.48 7.13 -1.21
C GLN A 645 20.48 8.27 -1.01
N GLY A 646 21.00 9.48 -0.80
CA GLY A 646 20.23 10.71 -0.69
C GLY A 646 20.79 11.79 -1.62
N ARG A 647 19.93 12.47 -2.38
CA ARG A 647 20.31 13.62 -3.21
C ARG A 647 20.07 14.90 -2.44
N PHE A 648 21.12 15.71 -2.32
CA PHE A 648 21.07 17.01 -1.68
C PHE A 648 21.26 18.11 -2.70
N GLU A 649 20.26 18.99 -2.84
CA GLU A 649 20.27 20.11 -3.78
C GLU A 649 19.87 21.41 -3.07
N TYR A 650 20.05 22.54 -3.74
CA TYR A 650 19.48 23.80 -3.29
C TYR A 650 17.96 23.70 -3.23
N ASN A 651 17.34 24.35 -2.24
CA ASN A 651 15.90 24.35 -2.09
C ASN A 651 15.23 24.98 -3.34
N PRO A 652 14.48 24.21 -4.15
CA PRO A 652 13.88 24.72 -5.38
C PRO A 652 12.70 25.66 -5.12
N PHE A 653 12.11 25.63 -3.93
CA PHE A 653 10.94 26.45 -3.55
C PHE A 653 11.31 27.85 -3.10
N LEU A 654 12.54 28.04 -2.65
CA LEU A 654 13.01 29.31 -2.13
C LEU A 654 14.13 29.84 -3.02
N ARG A 655 13.82 30.88 -3.80
CA ARG A 655 14.84 31.73 -4.43
C ARG A 655 15.40 32.68 -3.37
N LEU A 656 16.21 32.16 -2.45
CA LEU A 656 16.86 32.98 -1.44
C LEU A 656 18.07 33.70 -2.05
N ASP A 657 18.32 34.93 -1.59
CA ASP A 657 19.69 35.43 -1.45
C ASP A 657 20.32 34.64 -0.30
N ILE A 658 20.74 33.41 -0.59
CA ILE A 658 21.17 32.43 0.42
C ILE A 658 22.29 33.05 1.28
N ARG A 659 22.03 33.25 2.58
CA ARG A 659 23.04 33.76 3.53
C ARG A 659 24.20 32.78 3.77
N ASP A 660 23.99 31.51 3.44
CA ASP A 660 24.97 30.40 3.49
C ASP A 660 24.93 29.54 2.22
N ASN A 661 25.89 29.77 1.31
CA ASN A 661 26.05 29.03 0.04
C ASN A 661 26.27 27.51 0.19
N SER A 662 26.35 26.98 1.42
CA SER A 662 26.49 25.55 1.72
C SER A 662 25.19 24.93 2.28
N SER A 663 24.02 25.56 2.08
CA SER A 663 22.73 25.09 2.57
C SER A 663 22.01 24.20 1.53
N TYR A 664 21.86 22.92 1.83
CA TYR A 664 21.23 21.93 0.94
C TYR A 664 20.11 21.18 1.65
N ILE A 665 19.08 20.81 0.91
CA ILE A 665 17.96 20.00 1.40
C ILE A 665 17.99 18.64 0.70
N LEU A 666 17.46 17.62 1.36
CA LEU A 666 17.20 16.34 0.72
C LEU A 666 16.08 16.52 -0.33
N THR A 667 16.29 16.05 -1.55
CA THR A 667 15.31 16.13 -2.65
C THR A 667 14.92 14.77 -3.21
N SER A 668 15.75 13.74 -3.02
CA SER A 668 15.44 12.36 -3.41
C SER A 668 16.11 11.37 -2.46
N VAL A 669 15.47 10.23 -2.23
CA VAL A 669 15.98 9.09 -1.47
C VAL A 669 15.84 7.84 -2.32
N SER A 670 16.88 7.03 -2.42
CA SER A 670 16.82 5.76 -3.12
C SER A 670 17.40 4.63 -2.31
N VAL A 671 16.84 3.44 -2.44
CA VAL A 671 17.28 2.23 -1.74
C VAL A 671 17.31 1.03 -2.68
N ARG A 672 18.30 0.15 -2.46
CA ARG A 672 18.44 -1.12 -3.17
C ARG A 672 19.20 -2.14 -2.32
N ASP A 673 18.76 -3.39 -2.35
CA ASP A 673 19.61 -4.55 -2.10
C ASP A 673 20.03 -5.20 -3.42
N TYR A 674 21.34 -5.28 -3.68
CA TYR A 674 21.85 -5.75 -4.97
C TYR A 674 21.49 -7.20 -5.32
N MET A 675 21.22 -8.05 -4.32
CA MET A 675 20.96 -9.47 -4.52
C MET A 675 19.47 -9.76 -4.67
N ILE A 676 18.66 -9.10 -3.84
CA ILE A 676 17.27 -9.55 -3.63
C ILE A 676 16.21 -8.51 -3.99
N SER A 677 16.55 -7.24 -4.25
CA SER A 677 15.52 -6.20 -4.44
C SER A 677 15.58 -5.42 -5.76
N ASP A 678 14.42 -4.89 -6.13
CA ASP A 678 14.30 -3.78 -7.07
C ASP A 678 14.91 -2.49 -6.47
N THR A 679 15.20 -1.50 -7.32
CA THR A 679 15.63 -0.16 -6.89
C THR A 679 14.43 0.74 -6.75
N VAL A 680 14.23 1.35 -5.58
CA VAL A 680 13.18 2.33 -5.33
C VAL A 680 13.81 3.70 -5.14
N GLU A 681 13.22 4.72 -5.76
CA GLU A 681 13.52 6.13 -5.57
C GLU A 681 12.23 6.86 -5.17
N ILE A 682 12.29 7.69 -4.13
CA ILE A 682 11.21 8.58 -3.71
C ILE A 682 11.74 10.01 -3.75
N ARG A 683 11.11 10.87 -4.55
CA ARG A 683 11.59 12.23 -4.81
C ARG A 683 10.54 13.29 -4.53
N LEU A 684 11.02 14.46 -4.11
CA LEU A 684 10.20 15.65 -3.88
C LEU A 684 9.79 16.28 -5.21
N LEU A 685 8.48 16.49 -5.41
CA LEU A 685 8.00 17.21 -6.59
C LEU A 685 8.29 18.70 -6.46
N GLY A 686 8.94 19.31 -7.46
CA GLY A 686 9.32 20.72 -7.46
C GLY A 686 8.15 21.72 -7.54
N PRO A 687 8.41 23.03 -7.37
CA PRO A 687 7.39 24.08 -7.31
C PRO A 687 6.57 24.27 -8.58
N THR A 688 7.08 23.82 -9.73
CA THR A 688 6.38 23.94 -11.02
C THR A 688 5.47 22.74 -11.30
N ALA A 689 5.51 21.69 -10.49
CA ALA A 689 4.65 20.53 -10.64
C ALA A 689 3.27 20.79 -10.01
N ASN A 690 2.24 20.08 -10.48
CA ASN A 690 0.95 20.02 -9.77
C ASN A 690 1.13 19.24 -8.47
N ARG A 691 0.95 19.91 -7.33
CA ARG A 691 1.13 19.35 -6.00
C ARG A 691 -0.17 19.29 -5.19
N TYR A 692 -1.34 19.36 -5.84
CA TYR A 692 -2.64 19.34 -5.17
C TYR A 692 -2.88 18.03 -4.42
N ASN A 693 -2.68 16.91 -5.09
CA ASN A 693 -2.88 15.55 -4.59
C ASN A 693 -1.59 14.74 -4.47
N ARG A 694 -0.43 15.31 -4.84
CA ARG A 694 0.84 14.60 -4.82
C ARG A 694 1.99 15.50 -4.40
N ARG A 695 2.68 15.15 -3.32
CA ARG A 695 3.87 15.87 -2.84
C ARG A 695 5.16 15.14 -3.21
N LEU A 696 5.12 13.81 -3.24
CA LEU A 696 6.24 12.93 -3.55
C LEU A 696 5.94 12.06 -4.77
N GLU A 697 6.98 11.69 -5.50
CA GLU A 697 6.91 10.75 -6.62
C GLU A 697 7.71 9.49 -6.31
N VAL A 698 7.11 8.32 -6.54
CA VAL A 698 7.77 7.02 -6.40
C VAL A 698 8.20 6.51 -7.77
N ARG A 699 9.46 6.09 -7.89
CA ARG A 699 10.01 5.40 -9.04
C ARG A 699 10.54 4.04 -8.64
N VAL A 700 10.24 3.02 -9.43
CA VAL A 700 10.82 1.69 -9.27
C VAL A 700 11.55 1.32 -10.55
N ASN A 701 12.85 1.04 -10.43
CA ASN A 701 13.75 0.82 -11.54
C ASN A 701 13.67 1.94 -12.61
N GLY A 702 13.47 3.18 -12.15
CA GLY A 702 13.38 4.38 -12.98
C GLY A 702 12.00 4.65 -13.57
N GLN A 703 11.03 3.77 -13.36
CA GLN A 703 9.66 3.95 -13.85
C GLN A 703 8.77 4.55 -12.76
N PHE A 704 8.00 5.57 -13.10
CA PHE A 704 7.00 6.14 -12.20
C PHE A 704 5.94 5.12 -11.83
N ILE A 705 5.64 5.00 -10.54
CA ILE A 705 4.59 4.15 -10.02
C ILE A 705 3.50 5.01 -9.34
N PRO A 706 2.22 4.91 -9.77
CA PRO A 706 1.13 5.67 -9.16
C PRO A 706 0.64 5.02 -7.85
N PHE A 707 0.23 5.87 -6.91
CA PHE A 707 -0.36 5.51 -5.61
C PHE A 707 -1.66 6.30 -5.33
N ASP A 708 -2.31 6.82 -6.37
CA ASP A 708 -3.45 7.73 -6.24
C ASP A 708 -4.78 7.03 -5.86
N ASN A 709 -4.75 5.70 -5.75
CA ASN A 709 -5.91 4.88 -5.47
C ASN A 709 -5.71 4.12 -4.17
N SER A 710 -6.74 4.09 -3.32
CA SER A 710 -6.75 3.33 -2.05
C SER A 710 -6.27 1.88 -2.20
N ALA A 711 -6.68 1.18 -3.27
CA ALA A 711 -6.28 -0.21 -3.54
C ALA A 711 -4.79 -0.35 -3.93
N LEU A 712 -4.13 0.74 -4.30
CA LEU A 712 -2.73 0.81 -4.70
C LEU A 712 -1.83 1.47 -3.64
N GLN A 713 -2.37 1.80 -2.46
CA GLN A 713 -1.59 2.36 -1.36
C GLN A 713 -0.51 1.39 -0.89
N TRP A 714 -0.71 0.07 -1.03
CA TRP A 714 0.33 -0.94 -0.82
C TRP A 714 0.70 -1.59 -2.14
N GLN A 715 1.97 -1.60 -2.50
CA GLN A 715 2.46 -2.31 -3.68
C GLN A 715 3.73 -3.11 -3.37
N ASP A 716 3.68 -4.39 -3.74
CA ASP A 716 4.79 -5.32 -3.62
C ASP A 716 5.69 -5.31 -4.86
N PHE A 717 7.00 -5.34 -4.61
CA PHE A 717 8.05 -5.43 -5.61
C PHE A 717 9.01 -6.54 -5.25
N ARG A 718 10.03 -6.78 -6.09
CA ARG A 718 11.05 -7.77 -5.73
C ARG A 718 11.79 -7.29 -4.49
N GLY A 719 11.79 -8.10 -3.42
CA GLY A 719 12.57 -7.89 -2.20
C GLY A 719 12.12 -6.73 -1.30
N LEU A 720 11.01 -6.06 -1.62
CA LEU A 720 10.48 -4.96 -0.81
C LEU A 720 9.00 -4.66 -1.13
N ALA A 721 8.35 -3.91 -0.25
CA ALA A 721 7.06 -3.27 -0.50
C ALA A 721 7.17 -1.75 -0.30
N VAL A 722 6.32 -1.00 -1.01
CA VAL A 722 6.16 0.45 -0.82
C VAL A 722 4.72 0.73 -0.40
N VAL A 723 4.57 1.51 0.66
CA VAL A 723 3.29 1.81 1.30
C VAL A 723 3.09 3.31 1.38
N ASP A 724 1.99 3.83 0.85
CA ASP A 724 1.52 5.18 1.15
C ASP A 724 0.82 5.18 2.51
N THR A 725 1.39 5.95 3.43
CA THR A 725 0.91 6.11 4.81
C THR A 725 0.29 7.49 5.04
N ASP A 726 0.09 8.26 3.97
CA ASP A 726 -0.53 9.58 4.02
C ASP A 726 -2.05 9.50 4.20
N THR A 727 -2.52 9.90 5.37
CA THR A 727 -3.95 9.96 5.69
C THR A 727 -4.70 11.07 4.95
N ARG A 728 -3.99 12.01 4.32
CA ARG A 728 -4.57 13.15 3.60
C ARG A 728 -4.75 12.88 2.10
N ASN A 729 -4.34 11.71 1.60
CA ASN A 729 -4.32 11.38 0.18
C ASN A 729 -3.56 12.43 -0.67
N MET A 730 -2.44 12.94 -0.14
CA MET A 730 -1.57 13.89 -0.83
C MET A 730 -0.26 13.23 -1.29
N ASN A 731 -0.14 11.89 -1.18
CA ASN A 731 1.07 11.11 -1.43
C ASN A 731 2.31 11.82 -0.85
N SER A 732 2.22 12.19 0.43
CA SER A 732 3.23 12.98 1.13
C SER A 732 4.03 12.17 2.15
N ASN A 733 3.68 10.91 2.39
CA ASN A 733 4.37 10.06 3.36
C ASN A 733 4.41 8.60 2.90
N PHE A 734 5.58 8.14 2.49
CA PHE A 734 5.80 6.78 2.01
C PHE A 734 6.69 5.98 2.96
N THR A 735 6.34 4.72 3.16
CA THR A 735 7.16 3.76 3.89
C THR A 735 7.65 2.66 2.94
N ILE A 736 8.95 2.40 2.92
CA ILE A 736 9.57 1.29 2.19
C ILE A 736 9.92 0.21 3.21
N LEU A 737 9.45 -1.01 2.96
CA LEU A 737 9.62 -2.17 3.83
C LEU A 737 10.46 -3.23 3.09
N MET A 738 11.71 -3.41 3.48
CA MET A 738 12.62 -4.37 2.83
C MET A 738 12.53 -5.75 3.47
N THR A 739 12.76 -6.81 2.68
CA THR A 739 12.73 -8.20 3.18
C THR A 739 13.83 -8.52 4.18
N ASN A 740 14.92 -7.75 4.20
CA ASN A 740 15.99 -7.86 5.19
C ASN A 740 15.68 -7.12 6.53
N GLY A 741 14.47 -6.57 6.67
CA GLY A 741 14.00 -5.87 7.86
C GLY A 741 14.36 -4.39 7.95
N VAL A 742 15.05 -3.83 6.95
CA VAL A 742 15.31 -2.38 6.87
C VAL A 742 14.03 -1.64 6.49
N GLY A 743 13.68 -0.61 7.27
CA GLY A 743 12.53 0.26 7.02
C GLY A 743 12.96 1.69 6.71
N LEU A 744 12.36 2.31 5.69
CA LEU A 744 12.56 3.73 5.38
C LEU A 744 11.22 4.44 5.42
N GLN A 745 11.10 5.54 6.15
CA GLN A 745 9.96 6.45 6.06
C GLN A 745 10.42 7.76 5.40
N VAL A 746 9.82 8.09 4.27
CA VAL A 746 10.14 9.26 3.44
C VAL A 746 8.92 10.17 3.41
N ALA A 747 9.02 11.32 4.07
CA ALA A 747 7.88 12.21 4.27
C ALA A 747 8.20 13.65 3.88
N GLU A 748 7.22 14.29 3.25
CA GLU A 748 7.23 15.72 2.94
C GLU A 748 6.60 16.50 4.09
N SER A 749 7.32 17.52 4.57
CA SER A 749 6.81 18.49 5.52
C SER A 749 7.30 19.88 5.14
N ASN A 750 6.37 20.83 4.94
CA ASN A 750 6.66 22.23 4.57
C ASN A 750 7.64 22.38 3.39
N ASN A 751 7.44 21.61 2.31
CA ASN A 751 8.28 21.59 1.11
C ASN A 751 9.70 21.07 1.32
N LEU A 752 9.95 20.33 2.40
CA LEU A 752 11.20 19.63 2.66
C LEU A 752 10.97 18.13 2.71
N LEU A 753 11.90 17.37 2.10
CA LEU A 753 11.92 15.92 2.19
C LEU A 753 12.66 15.50 3.46
N ASN A 754 12.07 14.60 4.23
CA ASN A 754 12.66 14.06 5.45
C ASN A 754 12.70 12.53 5.33
N LEU A 755 13.69 11.93 5.98
CA LEU A 755 13.96 10.49 5.92
C LEU A 755 14.23 9.96 7.32
N VAL A 756 13.49 8.93 7.73
CA VAL A 756 13.84 8.09 8.88
C VAL A 756 14.23 6.71 8.37
N VAL A 757 15.37 6.20 8.82
CA VAL A 757 15.86 4.85 8.49
C VAL A 757 15.91 4.00 9.75
N MET A 758 15.38 2.79 9.67
CA MET A 758 15.35 1.79 10.73
C MET A 758 16.13 0.55 10.29
N VAL A 759 17.07 0.10 11.11
CA VAL A 759 17.89 -1.08 10.82
C VAL A 759 17.81 -2.10 11.98
N PRO A 760 17.57 -3.39 11.68
CA PRO A 760 17.55 -4.44 12.69
C PRO A 760 18.97 -4.78 13.17
N ASP A 761 19.05 -5.47 14.32
CA ASP A 761 20.28 -5.87 15.00
C ASP A 761 21.23 -6.74 14.18
N THR A 762 20.75 -7.39 13.12
CA THR A 762 21.58 -8.10 12.14
C THR A 762 22.56 -7.19 11.39
N PHE A 763 22.33 -5.88 11.34
CA PHE A 763 23.21 -4.89 10.71
C PHE A 763 24.28 -4.33 11.66
N LYS A 764 24.22 -4.69 12.94
CA LYS A 764 25.20 -4.30 13.95
C LYS A 764 26.60 -4.75 13.52
N ASP A 765 27.58 -3.87 13.72
CA ASP A 765 28.98 -3.99 13.31
C ASP A 765 29.22 -4.08 11.78
N ASN A 766 28.18 -4.09 10.94
CA ASN A 766 28.25 -4.35 9.50
C ASN A 766 27.70 -3.21 8.62
N LEU A 767 27.42 -2.03 9.19
CA LEU A 767 26.91 -0.87 8.47
C LEU A 767 27.85 0.33 8.60
N THR A 768 27.95 1.12 7.52
CA THR A 768 28.69 2.38 7.46
C THR A 768 27.98 3.38 6.55
N GLY A 769 28.32 4.66 6.64
CA GLY A 769 27.76 5.71 5.79
C GLY A 769 27.60 7.03 6.53
N LEU A 770 26.94 7.99 5.90
CA LEU A 770 26.65 9.28 6.51
C LEU A 770 25.62 9.20 7.64
N LEU A 771 24.75 8.19 7.68
CA LEU A 771 23.91 7.91 8.85
C LEU A 771 24.70 7.30 10.01
N GLY A 772 26.02 7.24 9.87
CA GLY A 772 26.94 6.70 10.85
C GLY A 772 27.05 5.19 10.78
N ASP A 773 27.77 4.69 11.75
CA ASP A 773 28.03 3.30 12.05
C ASP A 773 27.11 2.80 13.17
N TRP A 774 27.09 1.49 13.40
CA TRP A 774 26.52 0.91 14.61
C TRP A 774 27.43 -0.18 15.18
N TRP A 775 28.35 0.20 16.06
CA TRP A 775 29.22 -0.77 16.73
C TRP A 775 28.60 -1.38 17.99
N GLY A 776 28.90 -2.66 18.22
CA GLY A 776 28.50 -3.40 19.40
C GLY A 776 29.37 -3.23 20.62
N ASN A 777 30.58 -2.68 20.47
CA ASN A 777 31.50 -2.43 21.57
C ASN A 777 31.37 -1.00 22.12
N LEU A 778 31.38 -0.89 23.46
CA LEU A 778 31.20 0.39 24.15
C LEU A 778 32.28 1.42 23.81
N HIS A 779 33.51 0.98 23.52
CA HIS A 779 34.65 1.85 23.20
C HIS A 779 34.48 2.65 21.90
N HIS A 780 33.85 2.08 20.86
CA HIS A 780 33.59 2.83 19.63
C HIS A 780 32.26 3.58 19.67
N SER A 781 31.27 3.09 20.42
CA SER A 781 29.98 3.78 20.57
C SER A 781 30.07 5.16 21.23
N ASN A 782 31.10 5.37 22.06
CA ASN A 782 31.40 6.67 22.71
C ASN A 782 32.41 7.52 21.93
N SER A 783 32.86 7.08 20.75
CA SER A 783 33.74 7.88 19.90
C SER A 783 32.98 9.07 19.31
N THR A 784 33.58 10.26 19.35
CA THR A 784 33.07 11.46 18.65
C THR A 784 33.44 11.47 17.18
N PHE A 785 34.31 10.56 16.73
CA PHE A 785 34.82 10.53 15.35
C PHE A 785 33.86 9.78 14.41
N PHE A 786 33.89 10.18 13.14
CA PHE A 786 33.13 9.58 12.04
C PHE A 786 34.05 8.76 11.16
N THR A 787 33.56 7.62 10.67
CA THR A 787 34.34 6.73 9.80
C THR A 787 34.01 7.01 8.34
N ALA A 788 35.03 7.22 7.53
CA ALA A 788 34.90 7.41 6.10
C ALA A 788 34.97 6.11 5.32
N GLN A 789 34.65 6.16 4.03
CA GLN A 789 34.70 4.99 3.14
C GLN A 789 36.10 4.39 3.04
N SER A 790 37.16 5.20 3.15
CA SER A 790 38.56 4.75 3.19
C SER A 790 38.97 4.04 4.48
N GLY A 791 38.11 4.03 5.52
CA GLY A 791 38.46 3.61 6.88
C GLY A 791 39.11 4.70 7.73
N SER A 792 39.35 5.90 7.17
CA SER A 792 39.85 7.06 7.89
C SER A 792 38.82 7.57 8.92
N THR A 793 39.29 8.25 9.96
CA THR A 793 38.41 8.86 10.98
C THR A 793 38.46 10.38 10.92
N TYR A 794 37.31 11.03 11.09
CA TYR A 794 37.13 12.48 11.03
C TYR A 794 36.52 13.00 12.33
N ASP A 795 37.06 14.09 12.86
CA ASP A 795 36.49 14.79 14.01
C ASP A 795 35.19 15.54 13.64
N PRO A 796 34.36 15.96 14.62
CA PRO A 796 33.10 16.68 14.34
C PRO A 796 33.30 18.13 13.88
N HIS A 797 34.50 18.57 13.50
CA HIS A 797 34.72 19.93 13.01
C HIS A 797 34.07 20.10 11.61
N PRO A 798 33.44 21.25 11.30
CA PRO A 798 32.70 21.43 10.06
C PRO A 798 33.49 21.15 8.76
N VAL A 799 34.78 21.52 8.73
CA VAL A 799 35.67 21.24 7.59
C VAL A 799 35.98 19.74 7.47
N SER A 800 36.21 19.06 8.59
CA SER A 800 36.43 17.62 8.64
C SER A 800 35.19 16.86 8.16
N LEU A 801 34.00 17.28 8.60
CA LEU A 801 32.73 16.73 8.16
C LEU A 801 32.44 16.97 6.68
N TYR A 802 32.83 18.12 6.14
CA TYR A 802 32.74 18.35 4.69
C TYR A 802 33.62 17.36 3.92
N ASN A 803 34.87 17.16 4.33
CA ASN A 803 35.78 16.19 3.69
C ASN A 803 35.25 14.76 3.79
N LEU A 804 34.69 14.37 4.94
CA LEU A 804 33.98 13.10 5.12
C LEU A 804 32.86 12.95 4.10
N GLN A 805 32.04 13.99 3.90
CA GLN A 805 30.94 13.95 2.92
C GLN A 805 31.44 13.81 1.48
N GLN A 806 32.59 14.41 1.13
CA GLN A 806 33.19 14.23 -0.18
C GLN A 806 33.63 12.78 -0.43
N GLU A 807 34.08 12.05 0.60
CA GLU A 807 34.40 10.62 0.46
C GLU A 807 33.16 9.74 0.22
N TRP A 808 31.99 10.17 0.67
CA TRP A 808 30.72 9.47 0.48
C TRP A 808 29.91 9.95 -0.74
N LEU A 809 30.51 10.80 -1.58
CA LEU A 809 29.91 11.26 -2.82
C LEU A 809 29.82 10.11 -3.84
N VAL A 810 28.63 9.90 -4.38
CA VAL A 810 28.35 8.85 -5.35
C VAL A 810 28.90 9.26 -6.71
N LYS A 811 29.65 8.36 -7.35
CA LYS A 811 30.12 8.55 -8.72
C LYS A 811 28.95 8.37 -9.69
N GLY A 812 28.93 9.11 -10.79
CA GLY A 812 27.74 9.20 -11.64
C GLY A 812 27.18 7.88 -12.19
N ASN A 813 28.01 6.87 -12.44
CA ASN A 813 27.58 5.53 -12.87
C ASN A 813 27.10 4.62 -11.73
N GLU A 814 27.30 5.02 -10.47
CA GLU A 814 26.92 4.30 -9.26
C GLU A 814 25.65 4.87 -8.59
N SER A 815 25.10 5.96 -9.14
CA SER A 815 23.86 6.55 -8.63
C SER A 815 22.67 5.64 -8.89
N LEU A 816 21.87 5.43 -7.84
CA LEU A 816 20.60 4.72 -7.90
C LEU A 816 19.44 5.62 -8.34
N MET A 817 19.68 6.93 -8.44
CA MET A 817 18.66 7.93 -8.78
C MET A 817 18.70 8.23 -10.27
N TYR A 818 17.53 8.21 -10.89
CA TYR A 818 17.41 8.42 -12.32
C TYR A 818 17.45 9.93 -12.62
N ASP A 819 17.96 10.32 -13.79
CA ASP A 819 18.29 11.72 -14.15
C ASP A 819 19.59 12.23 -13.49
N TYR A 820 20.74 11.71 -13.95
CA TYR A 820 22.06 12.19 -13.54
C TYR A 820 22.24 13.67 -13.92
N LYS A 821 22.40 14.54 -12.92
CA LYS A 821 22.96 15.87 -13.13
C LYS A 821 24.44 15.81 -12.79
N MET A 822 25.29 16.29 -13.71
CA MET A 822 26.70 16.55 -13.37
C MET A 822 26.74 17.60 -12.27
N ILE A 823 27.11 17.19 -11.06
CA ILE A 823 27.32 18.09 -9.93
C ILE A 823 28.79 18.49 -9.94
N PHE A 824 29.05 19.80 -10.01
CA PHE A 824 30.39 20.35 -9.81
C PHE A 824 30.61 20.53 -8.31
N PRO A 825 31.75 20.06 -7.74
CA PRO A 825 32.05 20.29 -6.33
C PRO A 825 32.13 21.80 -6.08
N ASN A 826 31.19 22.30 -5.29
CA ASN A 826 31.15 23.70 -4.89
C ASN A 826 32.13 23.93 -3.74
N ARG A 827 32.76 25.10 -3.67
CA ARG A 827 33.70 25.41 -2.59
C ARG A 827 32.92 25.55 -1.27
N TYR A 828 33.24 24.72 -0.27
CA TYR A 828 32.69 24.86 1.08
C TYR A 828 33.12 26.20 1.68
N ILE A 829 32.16 26.98 2.17
CA ILE A 829 32.41 28.23 2.88
C ILE A 829 31.82 28.06 4.29
N PRO A 830 32.67 27.97 5.34
CA PRO A 830 32.19 27.90 6.71
C PRO A 830 31.38 29.15 7.07
N LEU A 831 30.32 28.98 7.86
CA LEU A 831 29.58 30.08 8.43
C LEU A 831 30.51 30.94 9.30
N THR A 832 30.50 32.25 9.06
CA THR A 832 31.27 33.23 9.83
C THR A 832 30.54 33.69 11.10
N SER A 833 29.26 33.34 11.26
CA SER A 833 28.42 33.69 12.40
C SER A 833 27.56 32.51 12.84
N THR A 834 27.40 32.34 14.15
CA THR A 834 26.49 31.36 14.74
C THR A 834 25.05 31.88 14.67
N PRO A 835 24.05 31.03 14.32
CA PRO A 835 22.64 31.41 14.37
C PRO A 835 22.26 31.97 15.75
N ASN A 836 21.62 33.14 15.80
CA ASN A 836 21.08 33.66 17.06
C ASN A 836 19.91 32.78 17.52
N GLY A 837 19.99 32.27 18.75
CA GLY A 837 18.93 31.48 19.36
C GLY A 837 17.59 32.20 19.37
N GLN A 838 16.57 31.58 18.78
CA GLN A 838 15.20 32.03 18.79
C GLN A 838 14.44 31.34 19.91
N ALA A 839 13.61 32.09 20.65
CA ALA A 839 12.84 31.54 21.77
C ALA A 839 11.92 30.37 21.36
N PHE A 840 11.31 30.45 20.17
CA PHE A 840 10.41 29.39 19.68
C PHE A 840 11.14 28.10 19.27
N CYS A 841 12.45 28.17 19.01
CA CYS A 841 13.27 26.99 18.72
C CYS A 841 13.74 26.26 19.99
N LEU A 842 13.41 26.78 21.18
CA LEU A 842 13.84 26.23 22.45
C LEU A 842 15.37 26.03 22.49
N GLN A 843 15.83 24.79 22.57
CA GLN A 843 17.26 24.40 22.56
C GLN A 843 17.66 23.65 21.28
N SER A 844 16.84 23.68 20.23
CA SER A 844 17.13 22.99 18.96
C SER A 844 18.04 23.84 18.09
N ASP A 845 19.28 23.38 17.92
CA ASP A 845 20.24 23.97 16.98
C ASP A 845 19.76 23.84 15.52
N ALA A 846 19.08 22.74 15.20
CA ALA A 846 18.52 22.49 13.87
C ALA A 846 17.44 23.52 13.51
N CYS A 847 16.51 23.79 14.43
CA CYS A 847 15.48 24.82 14.26
C CYS A 847 16.09 26.22 14.12
N ASN A 848 17.05 26.57 14.98
CA ASN A 848 17.72 27.87 14.94
C ASN A 848 18.44 28.10 13.61
N TYR A 849 19.11 27.06 13.11
CA TYR A 849 19.78 27.10 11.82
C TYR A 849 18.79 27.27 10.66
N ASP A 850 17.72 26.46 10.62
CA ASP A 850 16.71 26.53 9.54
C ASP A 850 16.03 27.89 9.51
N PHE A 851 15.73 28.48 10.67
CA PHE A 851 15.24 29.86 10.74
C PHE A 851 16.26 30.88 10.25
N PHE A 852 17.54 30.72 10.62
CA PHE A 852 18.60 31.61 10.17
C PHE A 852 18.79 31.61 8.65
N VAL A 853 18.76 30.43 8.02
CA VAL A 853 18.93 30.29 6.57
C VAL A 853 17.70 30.76 5.81
N THR A 854 16.50 30.42 6.27
CA THR A 854 15.26 30.67 5.50
C THR A 854 14.55 31.97 5.87
N GLY A 855 14.67 32.42 7.12
CA GLY A 855 13.82 33.45 7.70
C GLY A 855 12.36 33.04 7.89
N LEU A 856 12.02 31.76 7.72
CA LEU A 856 10.64 31.25 7.75
C LEU A 856 10.39 30.46 9.03
N HIS A 857 9.40 30.92 9.81
CA HIS A 857 9.01 30.26 11.05
C HIS A 857 8.47 28.85 10.83
N ASP A 858 7.61 28.65 9.82
CA ASP A 858 6.94 27.36 9.58
C ASP A 858 7.92 26.23 9.25
N ILE A 859 9.00 26.54 8.52
CA ILE A 859 10.06 25.57 8.23
C ILE A 859 10.80 25.20 9.53
N ALA A 860 11.23 26.20 10.29
CA ALA A 860 11.96 25.98 11.54
C ALA A 860 11.13 25.22 12.58
N ALA A 861 9.84 25.56 12.70
CA ALA A 861 8.89 24.86 13.58
C ALA A 861 8.66 23.41 13.16
N ALA A 862 8.55 23.12 11.85
CA ALA A 862 8.46 21.75 11.36
C ALA A 862 9.74 20.94 11.63
N THR A 863 10.92 21.55 11.50
CA THR A 863 12.20 20.93 11.87
C THR A 863 12.25 20.59 13.36
N LEU A 864 11.78 21.49 14.23
CA LEU A 864 11.68 21.23 15.68
C LEU A 864 10.71 20.07 15.99
N GLN A 865 9.57 20.03 15.31
CA GLN A 865 8.59 18.95 15.49
C GLN A 865 9.17 17.60 15.11
N LEU A 866 9.82 17.50 13.93
CA LEU A 866 10.45 16.27 13.46
C LEU A 866 11.58 15.80 14.39
N GLU A 867 12.39 16.72 14.92
CA GLU A 867 13.41 16.38 15.92
C GLU A 867 12.76 15.82 17.19
N SER A 868 11.68 16.43 17.66
CA SER A 868 10.95 16.00 18.86
C SER A 868 10.31 14.62 18.68
N ASP A 869 9.63 14.40 17.55
CA ASP A 869 9.01 13.12 17.20
C ASP A 869 10.06 12.00 17.10
N PHE A 870 11.22 12.30 16.49
CA PHE A 870 12.33 11.34 16.40
C PHE A 870 12.93 11.01 17.77
N GLN A 871 13.02 11.98 18.69
CA GLN A 871 13.45 11.71 20.06
C GLN A 871 12.47 10.81 20.80
N VAL A 872 11.16 11.05 20.67
CA VAL A 872 10.12 10.18 21.26
C VAL A 872 10.23 8.76 20.70
N ARG A 873 10.34 8.63 19.37
CA ARG A 873 10.54 7.33 18.71
C ARG A 873 11.79 6.61 19.22
N THR A 874 12.91 7.32 19.37
CA THR A 874 14.16 6.72 19.86
C THR A 874 14.01 6.20 21.29
N ARG A 875 13.30 6.91 22.17
CA ARG A 875 12.99 6.44 23.54
C ARG A 875 12.11 5.19 23.53
N PHE A 876 11.15 5.12 22.61
CA PHE A 876 10.31 3.93 22.43
C PHE A 876 11.09 2.72 21.93
N LEU A 877 12.26 2.90 21.33
CA LEU A 877 13.14 1.82 20.87
C LEU A 877 14.21 1.43 21.90
N GLU A 878 14.14 1.95 23.13
CA GLU A 878 15.03 1.50 24.19
C GLU A 878 14.78 0.02 24.54
N PRO A 879 15.85 -0.77 24.80
CA PRO A 879 15.69 -2.16 25.22
C PRO A 879 14.89 -2.29 26.51
N VAL A 880 13.86 -3.11 26.48
CA VAL A 880 13.03 -3.42 27.64
C VAL A 880 13.43 -4.78 28.18
N ARG A 881 13.88 -4.83 29.43
CA ARG A 881 14.27 -6.08 30.09
C ARG A 881 13.03 -6.80 30.61
N SER A 882 12.88 -8.06 30.22
CA SER A 882 11.75 -8.93 30.59
C SER A 882 12.28 -10.29 31.05
N CYS A 883 11.62 -10.88 32.06
CA CYS A 883 11.86 -12.27 32.47
C CYS A 883 11.15 -13.27 31.56
N GLY A 884 10.37 -12.77 30.60
CA GLY A 884 9.55 -13.59 29.74
C GLY A 884 8.32 -14.14 30.44
N LEU A 885 7.58 -15.00 29.74
CA LEU A 885 6.37 -15.62 30.26
C LEU A 885 6.62 -16.26 31.65
N LEU A 886 5.82 -15.88 32.65
CA LEU A 886 5.73 -16.64 33.90
C LEU A 886 5.03 -17.98 33.60
N ASP A 887 5.79 -19.00 33.21
CA ASP A 887 5.25 -20.25 32.66
C ASP A 887 4.60 -21.14 33.72
N VAL A 888 3.35 -20.78 34.06
CA VAL A 888 2.45 -21.58 34.89
C VAL A 888 1.16 -21.75 34.10
N PRO A 889 1.06 -22.81 33.27
CA PRO A 889 -0.07 -23.00 32.38
C PRO A 889 -1.41 -23.00 33.12
N ARG A 890 -2.42 -22.40 32.49
CA ARG A 890 -3.80 -22.32 33.01
C ARG A 890 -3.95 -21.57 34.33
N SER A 891 -2.95 -20.83 34.77
CA SER A 891 -3.03 -19.96 35.94
C SER A 891 -3.79 -18.66 35.66
N ILE A 892 -4.31 -18.04 36.72
CA ILE A 892 -4.87 -16.69 36.70
C ILE A 892 -3.89 -15.79 37.45
N LYS A 893 -3.50 -14.67 36.85
CA LYS A 893 -2.43 -13.80 37.34
C LYS A 893 -2.96 -12.40 37.65
N SER A 894 -2.33 -11.72 38.60
CA SER A 894 -2.68 -10.36 39.00
C SER A 894 -2.41 -9.31 37.92
N ASN A 895 -1.45 -9.57 37.04
CA ASN A 895 -1.06 -8.74 35.90
C ASN A 895 -0.34 -9.62 34.87
N TYR A 896 -0.18 -9.07 33.66
CA TYR A 896 0.47 -9.73 32.52
C TYR A 896 1.72 -8.99 32.05
N ASN A 897 2.23 -8.09 32.87
CA ASN A 897 3.46 -7.36 32.61
C ASN A 897 4.63 -8.12 33.24
N TYR A 898 5.56 -8.60 32.43
CA TYR A 898 6.69 -9.43 32.87
C TYR A 898 8.04 -8.71 32.78
N THR A 899 8.00 -7.37 32.73
CA THR A 899 9.19 -6.53 32.72
C THR A 899 9.90 -6.50 34.08
N LEU A 900 11.19 -6.17 34.05
CA LEU A 900 12.07 -6.13 35.21
C LEU A 900 11.50 -5.31 36.37
N GLY A 901 11.52 -5.89 37.57
CA GLY A 901 11.01 -5.30 38.81
C GLY A 901 9.53 -5.58 39.07
N THR A 902 8.77 -6.05 38.07
CA THR A 902 7.35 -6.36 38.22
C THR A 902 7.13 -7.55 39.15
N VAL A 903 6.11 -7.44 40.00
CA VAL A 903 5.65 -8.51 40.89
C VAL A 903 4.34 -9.04 40.33
N THR A 904 4.28 -10.34 40.08
CA THR A 904 3.11 -11.04 39.58
C THR A 904 2.69 -12.09 40.59
N THR A 905 1.43 -12.05 41.01
CA THR A 905 0.85 -13.05 41.90
C THR A 905 -0.13 -13.91 41.14
N ILE A 906 0.00 -15.23 41.27
CA ILE A 906 -0.95 -16.22 40.80
C ILE A 906 -2.10 -16.27 41.80
N THR A 907 -3.28 -15.86 41.35
CA THR A 907 -4.48 -15.73 42.19
C THR A 907 -5.36 -16.98 42.13
N GLY A 908 -5.14 -17.86 41.15
CA GLY A 908 -5.87 -19.11 41.03
C GLY A 908 -5.52 -19.87 39.75
N CYS A 909 -6.34 -20.86 39.42
CA CYS A 909 -6.23 -21.67 38.21
C CYS A 909 -7.57 -21.64 37.47
N ARG A 910 -7.52 -21.56 36.13
CA ARG A 910 -8.71 -21.73 35.26
C ARG A 910 -9.29 -23.13 35.39
N THR A 911 -8.42 -24.12 35.57
CA THR A 911 -8.81 -25.51 35.90
C THR A 911 -7.91 -26.08 36.98
N GLY A 912 -8.48 -26.80 37.94
CA GLY A 912 -7.71 -27.44 39.02
C GLY A 912 -7.45 -26.55 40.23
N HIS A 913 -6.50 -26.96 41.07
CA HIS A 913 -6.09 -26.22 42.26
C HIS A 913 -4.65 -25.73 42.13
N LEU A 914 -4.40 -24.55 42.68
CA LEU A 914 -3.08 -23.95 42.74
C LEU A 914 -2.26 -24.58 43.87
N SER A 915 -1.04 -24.98 43.57
CA SER A 915 -0.08 -25.46 44.56
C SER A 915 1.21 -24.61 44.56
N SER A 916 1.96 -24.63 45.66
CA SER A 916 3.26 -23.96 45.83
C SER A 916 3.21 -22.41 45.91
N HIS A 917 4.35 -21.76 45.64
CA HIS A 917 4.53 -20.31 45.70
C HIS A 917 3.57 -19.59 44.76
N THR A 918 2.99 -18.49 45.23
CA THR A 918 2.00 -17.74 44.43
C THR A 918 2.55 -16.40 43.94
N THR A 919 3.60 -15.86 44.55
CA THR A 919 4.14 -14.54 44.18
C THR A 919 5.55 -14.67 43.61
N TYR A 920 5.74 -14.06 42.44
CA TYR A 920 6.99 -14.04 41.69
C TYR A 920 7.39 -12.62 41.34
N ARG A 921 8.69 -12.33 41.40
CA ARG A 921 9.25 -11.04 40.98
C ARG A 921 10.26 -11.24 39.87
N CYS A 922 10.19 -10.43 38.83
CA CYS A 922 11.22 -10.42 37.80
C CYS A 922 12.45 -9.65 38.30
N GLU A 923 13.55 -10.34 38.57
CA GLU A 923 14.77 -9.75 39.13
C GLU A 923 15.98 -9.92 38.23
N SER A 924 16.91 -8.96 38.33
CA SER A 924 18.16 -8.97 37.57
C SER A 924 19.16 -9.90 38.24
N THR A 925 19.71 -10.85 37.48
CA THR A 925 20.76 -11.78 37.94
C THR A 925 22.18 -11.25 37.74
N GLY A 926 22.32 -10.04 37.16
CA GLY A 926 23.61 -9.47 36.75
C GLY A 926 23.90 -9.71 35.26
N ASN A 927 24.91 -9.04 34.70
CA ASN A 927 25.30 -9.18 33.28
C ASN A 927 24.14 -9.07 32.26
N MET A 928 23.19 -8.15 32.48
CA MET A 928 21.99 -7.96 31.64
C MET A 928 21.06 -9.18 31.54
N THR A 929 21.17 -10.14 32.46
CA THR A 929 20.25 -11.29 32.57
C THR A 929 19.22 -11.06 33.67
N GLN A 930 18.06 -11.70 33.55
CA GLN A 930 16.97 -11.61 34.52
C GLN A 930 16.21 -12.93 34.60
N GLN A 931 15.62 -13.20 35.76
CA GLN A 931 14.85 -14.41 36.01
C GLN A 931 13.73 -14.16 37.03
N TRP A 932 12.77 -15.08 37.07
CA TRP A 932 11.74 -15.10 38.11
C TRP A 932 12.32 -15.54 39.46
N MET A 933 12.04 -14.75 40.50
CA MET A 933 12.45 -15.00 41.88
C MET A 933 11.21 -15.08 42.82
N PRO A 934 11.04 -16.17 43.60
CA PRO A 934 11.81 -17.42 43.53
C PRO A 934 11.63 -18.13 42.17
N GLY A 935 12.44 -19.15 41.88
CA GLY A 935 12.25 -19.95 40.66
C GLY A 935 10.84 -20.52 40.56
N ILE A 936 10.31 -20.60 39.32
CA ILE A 936 8.94 -21.04 39.05
C ILE A 936 8.74 -22.45 39.61
N SER A 937 7.75 -22.58 40.49
CA SER A 937 7.43 -23.82 41.21
C SER A 937 5.93 -24.02 41.40
N ALA A 938 5.11 -23.04 41.01
CA ALA A 938 3.66 -23.15 41.02
C ALA A 938 3.17 -24.07 39.90
N THR A 939 2.13 -24.84 40.20
CA THR A 939 1.43 -25.66 39.22
C THR A 939 -0.08 -25.53 39.41
N CYS A 940 -0.81 -25.65 38.30
CA CYS A 940 -2.26 -25.82 38.29
C CYS A 940 -2.58 -27.29 38.06
N GLU A 941 -2.88 -28.02 39.14
CA GLU A 941 -3.12 -29.46 39.10
C GLU A 941 -4.62 -29.77 39.02
N ARG A 942 -5.02 -30.60 38.05
CA ARG A 942 -6.36 -31.18 38.06
C ARG A 942 -6.41 -32.26 39.14
N ALA A 943 -7.48 -32.28 39.94
CA ALA A 943 -7.71 -33.35 40.90
C ALA A 943 -7.66 -34.70 40.17
N SER A 944 -6.77 -35.59 40.59
CA SER A 944 -6.71 -36.94 40.04
C SER A 944 -8.01 -37.67 40.37
N SER A 945 -8.80 -37.99 39.35
CA SER A 945 -9.84 -38.99 39.49
C SER A 945 -9.14 -40.31 39.77
N GLN A 946 -9.25 -40.81 41.01
CA GLN A 946 -8.91 -42.20 41.28
C GLN A 946 -9.75 -43.07 40.34
N GLU A 947 -9.10 -43.78 39.42
CA GLU A 947 -9.68 -44.91 38.70
C GLU A 947 -9.97 -46.03 39.71
N GLY A 948 -11.08 -45.90 40.41
CA GLY A 948 -11.71 -46.98 41.15
C GLY A 948 -12.61 -47.76 40.21
N SER A 949 -12.12 -48.91 39.75
CA SER A 949 -12.94 -49.95 39.14
C SER A 949 -14.16 -50.22 40.02
N LEU A 950 -15.37 -49.92 39.54
CA LEU A 950 -16.61 -50.51 40.03
C LEU A 950 -17.65 -50.53 38.89
N LYS A 951 -18.19 -51.74 38.71
CA LYS A 951 -19.07 -52.21 37.65
C LYS A 951 -20.44 -51.51 37.63
N GLU A 952 -21.04 -51.55 36.45
CA GLU A 952 -22.47 -51.52 36.11
C GLU A 952 -23.49 -51.18 37.22
N GLY A 953 -24.33 -50.17 36.94
CA GLY A 953 -25.54 -49.90 37.70
C GLY A 953 -26.29 -48.65 37.22
N MET A 954 -27.00 -48.79 36.10
CA MET A 954 -28.05 -47.87 35.63
C MET A 954 -28.87 -47.26 36.78
N ARG A 955 -29.03 -45.94 36.82
CA ARG A 955 -30.30 -45.28 37.22
C ARG A 955 -30.41 -43.88 36.64
N VAL A 956 -31.23 -43.79 35.60
CA VAL A 956 -31.78 -42.54 35.08
C VAL A 956 -32.67 -41.92 36.16
N THR A 957 -32.35 -40.69 36.58
CA THR A 957 -33.31 -39.87 37.33
C THR A 957 -33.44 -38.52 36.64
N ARG A 958 -34.52 -38.42 35.88
CA ARG A 958 -35.05 -37.22 35.21
C ARG A 958 -35.44 -36.20 36.27
N TRP A 959 -34.79 -35.03 36.30
CA TRP A 959 -35.30 -33.88 37.06
C TRP A 959 -35.73 -32.76 36.12
N ARG A 960 -37.01 -32.42 36.28
CA ARG A 960 -37.76 -31.39 35.57
C ARG A 960 -37.21 -30.00 35.89
N THR A 961 -37.37 -29.16 34.88
CA THR A 961 -37.38 -27.70 34.91
C THR A 961 -38.09 -27.11 36.14
N GLY A 962 -37.40 -26.21 36.82
CA GLY A 962 -37.95 -25.31 37.83
C GLY A 962 -37.43 -23.91 37.57
N SER A 963 -38.29 -23.06 37.01
CA SER A 963 -38.10 -21.62 36.87
C SER A 963 -38.15 -20.94 38.24
N GLN A 964 -37.15 -20.14 38.59
CA GLN A 964 -37.33 -19.01 39.51
C GLN A 964 -36.47 -17.81 39.07
N GLN A 965 -37.17 -16.68 38.94
CA GLN A 965 -36.65 -15.33 38.76
C GLN A 965 -35.95 -14.81 40.04
N GLY A 966 -35.05 -13.85 39.85
CA GLY A 966 -34.51 -12.94 40.87
C GLY A 966 -32.99 -13.07 40.99
N GLN A 967 -32.18 -12.02 40.99
CA GLN A 967 -32.40 -10.58 41.09
C GLN A 967 -31.16 -9.89 40.49
N GLU A 968 -31.39 -8.76 39.82
CA GLU A 968 -30.36 -7.77 39.54
C GLU A 968 -29.74 -7.27 40.86
N THR A 969 -28.41 -7.29 40.94
CA THR A 969 -27.68 -6.43 41.87
C THR A 969 -26.65 -5.62 41.09
N ASN A 970 -26.99 -4.35 40.91
CA ASN A 970 -26.13 -3.25 40.52
C ASN A 970 -24.77 -3.32 41.24
N THR A 971 -23.68 -3.32 40.48
CA THR A 971 -22.39 -2.86 41.00
C THR A 971 -21.88 -1.74 40.10
N GLN A 972 -21.64 -0.60 40.74
CA GLN A 972 -21.47 0.72 40.17
C GLN A 972 -20.25 0.83 39.25
N VAL A 973 -20.48 1.46 38.10
CA VAL A 973 -19.44 1.98 37.21
C VAL A 973 -18.79 3.18 37.91
N TYR A 974 -17.55 3.02 38.36
CA TYR A 974 -16.69 4.17 38.68
C TYR A 974 -16.18 4.77 37.37
N GLY A 975 -16.86 5.84 36.92
CA GLY A 975 -16.38 6.68 35.84
C GLY A 975 -15.13 7.44 36.27
N TYR A 976 -13.98 7.08 35.72
CA TYR A 976 -12.80 7.93 35.77
C TYR A 976 -12.87 8.91 34.59
N ASN A 977 -13.06 10.18 34.91
CA ASN A 977 -12.90 11.30 33.99
C ASN A 977 -11.48 11.28 33.42
N VAL A 978 -11.35 10.93 32.14
CA VAL A 978 -10.14 11.17 31.36
C VAL A 978 -10.14 12.66 31.02
N CYS A 979 -9.27 13.43 31.66
CA CYS A 979 -8.96 14.79 31.26
C CYS A 979 -8.38 14.78 29.85
N THR A 980 -9.19 15.16 28.87
CA THR A 980 -8.76 15.54 27.54
C THR A 980 -8.09 16.91 27.62
N THR A 981 -6.75 16.95 27.63
CA THR A 981 -6.01 18.11 27.16
C THR A 981 -5.74 17.91 25.68
N ALA A 982 -6.68 18.41 24.87
CA ALA A 982 -6.39 18.78 23.50
C ALA A 982 -5.46 20.00 23.53
N GLU A 983 -4.24 19.87 23.05
CA GLU A 983 -3.47 21.03 22.59
C GLU A 983 -2.89 20.74 21.21
N THR A 984 -2.96 21.80 20.42
CA THR A 984 -2.67 22.03 19.01
C THR A 984 -1.29 21.67 18.54
#